data_AF-A0A7C2YAH7-F1
#
_entry.id   AF-A0A7C2YAH7-F1
#
_cell.length_a   1.000
_cell.length_b   1.000
_cell.length_c   1.000
_cell.angle_alpha   90.00
_cell.angle_beta   90.00
_cell.angle_gamma   90.00
#
_symmetry.space_group_name_H-M   'P 1'
#
loop_
_entity.id
_entity.type
_entity.pdbx_description
1 polymer ?
#
loop_
_entity_poly.entity_id
_entity_poly.type
_entity_poly.pdbx_seq_one_letter_code
_entity_poly.pdbx_strand_id
1 'polypeptide(L)'
;MRQEAALAPPAPALERALAVRVRVSAEALAWTATLAAAMGLRLWDLGSRALHHDETLHAFFSYLLYRDGSYEHLPMMHGPLKFFLTALSYLLFGASDYTARIPTALVGSALVLLPLALRQRLGRTGALATGVLIALSPVLVYFSRFNRDDMLIAFLTLALVACLWRYLDDGGELYLLLAALVLGLGFATMETTYIHLAIFLLFLELWLAQHFWEQVVERRRLNGLGSGLALAFFIAFAWATVALWPFTRRLRERWGLSDWHRAADLMLVLGTLAAPQFAPGIQMPLSALGLDEERLSRLLWERFLWFRGVTLEYAIATATVVALLLATAAVGVAWDRRRWLLAAAAFYVPYVLLYTTFFTNSDGFASGIWGSLDYWIAQHSFRRGDQPDYYYLVVLPAYEYLPLLVGGLALLYHCLRGGPTSWLLTAIAAFSLLAFFGAKGYDPSLGHDRLAFLVPIAGLALYVTLQGNHFERFLCFWLGGAIFAYSLMGEKMPWLTTHLALPLCLLAGYALGRMLSRAWAGGARLRLLWGAAAMALGAGLAVYMPWPAEARAVAVGAAAAVGLLPLLAGRMATAVALAALAPLLLFGVKTGITASFQNGDVPRELLVYTQTSPAVPDVAGRIARLAAETGLGRDLPLVVDTTYAWPWQWYLRDYRNLRYVSPTQGFTQPPQGAVVILAYENAGLMQPYQGAYMPPYRYPLRWWFPEVYRDIARPKLGDAILDFVRGLGRPSTWENWGRYLRDRVPPAPVNRQEGVWVRCPWCGSVDELAFFPLVVPTPR
;
A
#
# COMPACT_ATOMS: atom_id res chain seq x y z
N MET A 1 -63.24 -33.18 15.02
CA MET A 1 -62.64 -32.91 13.69
C MET A 1 -62.02 -31.51 13.71
N ARG A 2 -60.69 -31.41 13.84
CA ARG A 2 -59.93 -30.18 13.58
C ARG A 2 -59.30 -30.35 12.20
N GLN A 3 -59.63 -29.47 11.26
CA GLN A 3 -58.99 -29.42 9.95
C GLN A 3 -57.56 -28.89 10.12
N GLU A 4 -56.59 -29.73 9.82
CA GLU A 4 -55.19 -29.33 9.64
C GLU A 4 -55.09 -28.51 8.35
N ALA A 5 -54.75 -27.23 8.48
CA ALA A 5 -54.36 -26.40 7.36
C ALA A 5 -52.99 -26.86 6.87
N ALA A 6 -52.96 -27.56 5.73
CA ALA A 6 -51.74 -27.93 5.04
C ALA A 6 -50.95 -26.67 4.64
N LEU A 7 -49.81 -26.45 5.29
CA LEU A 7 -48.83 -25.45 4.90
C LEU A 7 -48.26 -25.82 3.53
N ALA A 8 -48.48 -24.96 2.54
CA ALA A 8 -47.91 -25.11 1.21
C ALA A 8 -46.37 -25.19 1.27
N PRO A 9 -45.72 -26.00 0.42
CA PRO A 9 -44.27 -26.13 0.42
C PRO A 9 -43.61 -24.77 0.07
N PRO A 10 -42.47 -24.43 0.70
CA PRO A 10 -41.78 -23.16 0.43
C PRO A 10 -41.32 -23.10 -1.03
N ALA A 11 -41.56 -21.97 -1.68
CA ALA A 11 -41.18 -21.74 -3.07
C ALA A 11 -39.67 -22.03 -3.32
N PRO A 12 -39.31 -22.55 -4.51
CA PRO A 12 -37.92 -22.80 -4.90
C PRO A 12 -37.01 -21.59 -4.63
N ALA A 13 -35.76 -21.85 -4.24
CA ALA A 13 -34.80 -20.80 -3.89
C ALA A 13 -34.61 -19.75 -5.01
N LEU A 14 -34.74 -20.18 -6.27
CA LEU A 14 -34.68 -19.32 -7.45
C LEU A 14 -35.86 -18.34 -7.52
N GLU A 15 -37.08 -18.78 -7.25
CA GLU A 15 -38.26 -17.88 -7.22
C GLU A 15 -38.15 -16.87 -6.08
N ARG A 16 -37.61 -17.28 -4.93
CA ARG A 16 -37.30 -16.35 -3.83
C ARG A 16 -36.23 -15.33 -4.20
N ALA A 17 -35.20 -15.74 -4.93
CA ALA A 17 -34.15 -14.85 -5.43
C ALA A 17 -34.68 -13.88 -6.51
N LEU A 18 -35.52 -14.36 -7.43
CA LEU A 18 -36.14 -13.57 -8.50
C LEU A 18 -37.26 -12.66 -7.96
N ALA A 19 -37.92 -13.02 -6.87
CA ALA A 19 -38.93 -12.22 -6.19
C ALA A 19 -38.35 -11.16 -5.23
N VAL A 20 -37.02 -11.08 -5.07
CA VAL A 20 -36.38 -10.01 -4.30
C VAL A 20 -36.67 -8.67 -4.97
N ARG A 21 -37.63 -7.93 -4.41
CA ARG A 21 -37.88 -6.55 -4.81
C ARG A 21 -36.71 -5.68 -4.37
N VAL A 22 -35.77 -5.42 -5.27
CA VAL A 22 -34.69 -4.46 -5.05
C VAL A 22 -35.30 -3.06 -4.98
N ARG A 23 -35.48 -2.54 -3.77
CA ARG A 23 -35.85 -1.13 -3.58
C ARG A 23 -34.63 -0.27 -3.88
N VAL A 24 -34.61 0.35 -5.05
CA VAL A 24 -33.58 1.30 -5.46
C VAL A 24 -33.69 2.55 -4.58
N SER A 25 -32.84 2.63 -3.55
CA SER A 25 -32.71 3.82 -2.71
C SER A 25 -31.70 4.80 -3.31
N ALA A 26 -31.82 6.08 -2.98
CA ALA A 26 -30.83 7.09 -3.38
C ALA A 26 -29.41 6.75 -2.91
N GLU A 27 -29.30 6.05 -1.77
CA GLU A 27 -28.02 5.57 -1.27
C GLU A 27 -27.47 4.40 -2.13
N ALA A 28 -28.31 3.45 -2.51
CA ALA A 28 -27.90 2.36 -3.40
C ALA A 28 -27.44 2.90 -4.76
N LEU A 29 -28.14 3.91 -5.30
CA LEU A 29 -27.73 4.61 -6.52
C LEU A 29 -26.37 5.31 -6.35
N ALA A 30 -26.14 5.98 -5.22
CA ALA A 30 -24.88 6.65 -4.95
C ALA A 30 -23.71 5.64 -4.88
N TRP A 31 -23.87 4.54 -4.15
CA TRP A 31 -22.86 3.47 -4.09
C TRP A 31 -22.60 2.82 -5.45
N THR A 32 -23.66 2.59 -6.22
CA THR A 32 -23.55 2.04 -7.58
C THR A 32 -22.78 3.00 -8.48
N ALA A 33 -23.07 4.30 -8.42
CA ALA A 33 -22.34 5.31 -9.17
C ALA A 33 -20.86 5.42 -8.74
N THR A 34 -20.58 5.38 -7.43
CA THR A 34 -19.21 5.38 -6.91
C THR A 34 -18.43 4.15 -7.36
N LEU A 35 -19.03 2.96 -7.30
CA LEU A 35 -18.41 1.73 -7.77
C LEU A 35 -18.19 1.76 -9.30
N ALA A 36 -19.18 2.22 -10.07
CA ALA A 36 -19.06 2.33 -11.52
C ALA A 36 -17.93 3.29 -11.92
N ALA A 37 -17.81 4.44 -11.25
CA ALA A 37 -16.70 5.36 -11.45
C ALA A 37 -15.35 4.73 -11.09
N ALA A 38 -15.29 4.01 -9.96
CA ALA A 38 -14.08 3.32 -9.52
C ALA A 38 -13.64 2.25 -10.52
N MET A 39 -14.57 1.41 -10.99
CA MET A 39 -14.31 0.39 -11.99
C MET A 39 -13.90 1.00 -13.33
N GLY A 40 -14.56 2.08 -13.76
CA GLY A 40 -14.20 2.81 -14.97
C GLY A 40 -12.74 3.30 -14.93
N LEU A 41 -12.32 3.93 -13.84
CA LEU A 41 -10.94 4.41 -13.68
C LEU A 41 -9.89 3.27 -13.61
N ARG A 42 -10.29 2.07 -13.17
CA ARG A 42 -9.35 0.97 -12.89
C ARG A 42 -9.27 -0.07 -14.01
N LEU A 43 -10.35 -0.28 -14.76
CA LEU A 43 -10.42 -1.30 -15.81
C LEU A 43 -10.31 -0.71 -17.23
N TRP A 44 -10.57 0.58 -17.40
CA TRP A 44 -10.41 1.25 -18.69
C TRP A 44 -8.94 1.27 -19.11
N ASP A 45 -8.66 0.87 -20.34
CA ASP A 45 -7.32 0.97 -20.96
C ASP A 45 -6.18 0.40 -20.09
N LEU A 46 -6.39 -0.78 -19.50
CA LEU A 46 -5.46 -1.35 -18.52
C LEU A 46 -4.18 -1.93 -19.15
N GLY A 47 -4.19 -2.19 -20.46
CA GLY A 47 -3.09 -2.83 -21.19
C GLY A 47 -2.19 -1.88 -22.00
N SER A 48 -2.48 -0.58 -22.07
CA SER A 48 -1.72 0.36 -22.90
C SER A 48 -0.34 0.72 -22.35
N ARG A 49 -0.23 0.76 -21.01
CA ARG A 49 0.99 1.07 -20.27
C ARG A 49 1.94 -0.12 -20.27
N ALA A 50 3.24 0.11 -20.51
CA ALA A 50 4.26 -0.92 -20.35
C ALA A 50 4.22 -1.51 -18.93
N LEU A 51 4.33 -2.84 -18.82
CA LEU A 51 4.51 -3.49 -17.51
C LEU A 51 5.77 -2.95 -16.83
N HIS A 52 5.61 -2.45 -15.61
CA HIS A 52 6.71 -2.11 -14.72
C HIS A 52 7.68 -3.30 -14.58
N HIS A 53 8.96 -3.03 -14.29
CA HIS A 53 9.96 -4.09 -14.21
C HIS A 53 9.55 -5.21 -13.23
N ASP A 54 9.09 -4.86 -12.02
CA ASP A 54 8.52 -5.84 -11.08
C ASP A 54 7.24 -6.53 -11.58
N GLU A 55 6.36 -5.81 -12.29
CA GLU A 55 5.14 -6.42 -12.84
C GLU A 55 5.47 -7.54 -13.84
N THR A 56 6.59 -7.42 -14.59
CA THR A 56 6.96 -8.43 -15.58
C THR A 56 7.39 -9.75 -14.95
N LEU A 57 8.09 -9.69 -13.80
CA LEU A 57 8.38 -10.88 -12.99
C LEU A 57 7.08 -11.53 -12.53
N HIS A 58 6.16 -10.73 -11.97
CA HIS A 58 4.86 -11.22 -11.50
C HIS A 58 4.04 -11.84 -12.63
N ALA A 59 3.98 -11.17 -13.77
CA ALA A 59 3.25 -11.63 -14.94
C ALA A 59 3.82 -12.94 -15.48
N PHE A 60 5.16 -13.06 -15.56
CA PHE A 60 5.84 -14.23 -16.11
C PHE A 60 5.74 -15.45 -15.21
N PHE A 61 6.01 -15.35 -13.91
CA PHE A 61 5.88 -16.50 -13.01
C PHE A 61 4.42 -16.95 -12.84
N SER A 62 3.46 -16.04 -12.92
CA SER A 62 2.04 -16.40 -12.99
C SER A 62 1.69 -17.12 -14.30
N TYR A 63 2.39 -16.80 -15.39
CA TYR A 63 2.21 -17.48 -16.68
C TYR A 63 2.80 -18.89 -16.64
N LEU A 64 3.94 -19.10 -15.97
CA LEU A 64 4.47 -20.45 -15.73
C LEU A 64 3.52 -21.28 -14.86
N LEU A 65 2.96 -20.70 -13.79
CA LEU A 65 1.95 -21.37 -12.98
C LEU A 65 0.72 -21.75 -13.80
N TYR A 66 0.24 -20.84 -14.66
CA TYR A 66 -0.89 -21.09 -15.57
C TYR A 66 -0.59 -22.18 -16.61
N ARG A 67 0.60 -22.17 -17.23
CA ARG A 67 0.96 -23.05 -18.35
C ARG A 67 1.44 -24.42 -17.89
N ASP A 68 2.31 -24.43 -16.90
CA ASP A 68 3.10 -25.59 -16.48
C ASP A 68 2.66 -26.15 -15.12
N GLY A 69 1.82 -25.43 -14.37
CA GLY A 69 1.37 -25.81 -13.03
C GLY A 69 2.45 -25.67 -11.95
N SER A 70 3.58 -25.03 -12.27
CA SER A 70 4.72 -24.88 -11.38
C SER A 70 4.87 -23.45 -10.87
N TYR A 71 5.04 -23.33 -9.55
CA TYR A 71 5.40 -22.08 -8.90
C TYR A 71 6.22 -22.39 -7.64
N GLU A 72 7.34 -21.69 -7.50
CA GLU A 72 8.18 -21.76 -6.31
C GLU A 72 8.19 -20.41 -5.62
N HIS A 73 7.82 -20.40 -4.33
CA HIS A 73 7.85 -19.17 -3.55
C HIS A 73 9.30 -18.74 -3.29
N LEU A 74 9.62 -17.54 -3.75
CA LEU A 74 10.88 -16.86 -3.50
C LEU A 74 10.59 -15.66 -2.59
N PRO A 75 11.23 -15.53 -1.42
CA PRO A 75 11.00 -14.40 -0.51
C PRO A 75 11.13 -13.01 -1.15
N MET A 76 11.99 -12.87 -2.16
CA MET A 76 12.14 -11.64 -2.95
C MET A 76 10.86 -11.22 -3.69
N MET A 77 9.98 -12.17 -4.02
CA MET A 77 8.81 -11.99 -4.87
C MET A 77 7.52 -11.67 -4.10
N HIS A 78 7.63 -11.47 -2.78
CA HIS A 78 6.50 -11.36 -1.84
C HIS A 78 5.63 -12.62 -1.83
N GLY A 79 4.45 -12.51 -1.20
CA GLY A 79 3.58 -13.65 -0.97
C GLY A 79 2.92 -14.21 -2.25
N PRO A 80 2.55 -15.50 -2.23
CA PRO A 80 2.06 -16.23 -3.40
C PRO A 80 0.68 -15.79 -3.91
N LEU A 81 -0.17 -15.15 -3.09
CA LEU A 81 -1.59 -14.92 -3.41
C LEU A 81 -1.79 -14.25 -4.77
N LYS A 82 -1.02 -13.19 -5.05
CA LYS A 82 -1.07 -12.46 -6.31
C LYS A 82 -0.82 -13.37 -7.52
N PHE A 83 0.15 -14.29 -7.43
CA PHE A 83 0.51 -15.17 -8.54
C PHE A 83 -0.64 -16.12 -8.91
N PHE A 84 -1.33 -16.67 -7.90
CA PHE A 84 -2.52 -17.50 -8.11
C PHE A 84 -3.68 -16.71 -8.73
N LEU A 85 -3.92 -15.48 -8.26
CA LEU A 85 -4.98 -14.63 -8.81
C LEU A 85 -4.69 -14.24 -10.27
N THR A 86 -3.44 -13.94 -10.59
CA THR A 86 -3.00 -13.60 -11.95
C THR A 86 -3.01 -14.82 -12.87
N ALA A 87 -2.59 -16.00 -12.40
CA ALA A 87 -2.70 -17.25 -13.14
C ALA A 87 -4.17 -17.62 -13.42
N LEU A 88 -5.07 -17.41 -12.45
CA LEU A 88 -6.51 -17.57 -12.65
C LEU A 88 -7.05 -16.60 -13.71
N SER A 89 -6.58 -15.35 -13.73
CA SER A 89 -6.94 -14.39 -14.77
C SER A 89 -6.51 -14.89 -16.16
N TYR A 90 -5.30 -15.44 -16.29
CA TYR A 90 -4.82 -16.03 -17.54
C TYR A 90 -5.63 -17.26 -17.96
N LEU A 91 -6.03 -18.10 -17.00
CA LEU A 91 -6.89 -19.25 -17.26
C LEU A 91 -8.24 -18.84 -17.86
N LEU A 92 -8.81 -17.72 -17.38
CA LEU A 92 -10.12 -17.25 -17.82
C LEU A 92 -10.08 -16.43 -19.12
N PHE A 93 -9.02 -15.66 -19.35
CA PHE A 93 -8.99 -14.63 -20.40
C PHE A 93 -7.78 -14.68 -21.34
N GLY A 94 -6.85 -15.61 -21.11
CA GLY A 94 -5.55 -15.67 -21.81
C GLY A 94 -4.51 -14.71 -21.22
N ALA A 95 -3.23 -14.91 -21.55
CA ALA A 95 -2.12 -14.12 -21.01
C ALA A 95 -1.81 -12.88 -21.85
N SER A 96 -2.04 -11.71 -21.27
CA SER A 96 -1.76 -10.38 -21.83
C SER A 96 -1.49 -9.35 -20.71
N ASP A 97 -0.91 -8.21 -21.07
CA ASP A 97 -0.65 -7.08 -20.15
C ASP A 97 -1.95 -6.61 -19.48
N TYR A 98 -3.08 -6.61 -20.20
CA TYR A 98 -4.40 -6.27 -19.65
C TYR A 98 -4.82 -7.29 -18.58
N THR A 99 -4.82 -8.58 -18.92
CA THR A 99 -5.26 -9.66 -18.04
C THR A 99 -4.36 -9.85 -16.82
N ALA A 100 -3.08 -9.47 -16.92
CA ALA A 100 -2.14 -9.52 -15.80
C ALA A 100 -2.56 -8.57 -14.66
N ARG A 101 -3.25 -7.47 -14.99
CA ARG A 101 -3.66 -6.40 -14.07
C ARG A 101 -5.13 -6.49 -13.65
N ILE A 102 -5.94 -7.36 -14.27
CA ILE A 102 -7.36 -7.52 -13.91
C ILE A 102 -7.54 -7.79 -12.41
N PRO A 103 -6.80 -8.72 -11.77
CA PRO A 103 -7.04 -9.03 -10.36
C PRO A 103 -6.85 -7.82 -9.45
N THR A 104 -5.77 -7.06 -9.62
CA THR A 104 -5.46 -5.90 -8.79
C THR A 104 -6.43 -4.74 -9.05
N ALA A 105 -6.88 -4.55 -10.30
CA ALA A 105 -7.90 -3.56 -10.66
C ALA A 105 -9.27 -3.88 -10.05
N LEU A 106 -9.66 -5.16 -10.05
CA LEU A 106 -10.89 -5.63 -9.40
C LEU A 106 -10.83 -5.48 -7.88
N VAL A 107 -9.72 -5.87 -7.25
CA VAL A 107 -9.54 -5.70 -5.80
C VAL A 107 -9.53 -4.22 -5.41
N GLY A 108 -8.88 -3.35 -6.18
CA GLY A 108 -8.92 -1.91 -5.96
C GLY A 108 -10.30 -1.30 -6.14
N SER A 109 -11.15 -1.90 -6.98
CA SER A 109 -12.56 -1.51 -7.12
C SER A 109 -13.40 -2.02 -5.94
N ALA A 110 -13.14 -3.24 -5.46
CA ALA A 110 -13.81 -3.81 -4.29
C ALA A 110 -13.48 -3.07 -2.99
N LEU A 111 -12.25 -2.55 -2.86
CA LEU A 111 -11.80 -1.71 -1.74
C LEU A 111 -12.75 -0.53 -1.46
N VAL A 112 -13.33 0.05 -2.51
CA VAL A 112 -14.28 1.18 -2.42
C VAL A 112 -15.52 0.84 -1.61
N LEU A 113 -15.93 -0.43 -1.56
CA LEU A 113 -17.15 -0.86 -0.88
C LEU A 113 -16.93 -1.20 0.60
N LEU A 114 -15.70 -1.48 1.03
CA LEU A 114 -15.42 -1.85 2.42
C LEU A 114 -15.86 -0.82 3.48
N PRO A 115 -15.87 0.51 3.23
CA PRO A 115 -16.45 1.48 4.16
C PRO A 115 -17.93 1.23 4.50
N LEU A 116 -18.69 0.48 3.68
CA LEU A 116 -20.05 0.03 4.02
C LEU A 116 -20.08 -0.83 5.28
N ALA A 117 -19.07 -1.69 5.48
CA ALA A 117 -18.96 -2.49 6.69
C ALA A 117 -18.73 -1.61 7.93
N LEU A 118 -18.09 -0.45 7.76
CA LEU A 118 -17.85 0.51 8.84
C LEU A 118 -18.96 1.56 8.98
N ARG A 119 -20.08 1.41 8.26
CA ARG A 119 -21.20 2.37 8.24
C ARG A 119 -21.77 2.72 9.61
N GLN A 120 -21.81 1.78 10.56
CA GLN A 120 -22.32 2.06 11.91
C GLN A 120 -21.43 3.06 12.68
N ARG A 121 -20.13 3.06 12.39
CA ARG A 121 -19.15 3.96 13.02
C ARG A 121 -18.91 5.23 12.20
N LEU A 122 -18.83 5.13 10.87
CA LEU A 122 -18.64 6.27 9.96
C LEU A 122 -19.92 7.10 9.75
N GLY A 123 -21.09 6.50 9.96
CA GLY A 123 -22.37 7.03 9.50
C GLY A 123 -22.57 6.80 7.99
N ARG A 124 -23.82 6.97 7.52
CA ARG A 124 -24.19 6.78 6.10
C ARG A 124 -23.39 7.68 5.16
N THR A 125 -23.31 8.95 5.53
CA THR A 125 -22.63 9.99 4.76
C THR A 125 -21.13 9.84 4.81
N GLY A 126 -20.57 9.49 5.98
CA GLY A 126 -19.14 9.27 6.14
C GLY A 126 -18.65 8.04 5.38
N ALA A 127 -19.40 6.93 5.43
CA ALA A 127 -19.06 5.73 4.66
C ALA A 127 -19.03 6.01 3.16
N LEU A 128 -20.06 6.69 2.63
CA LEU A 128 -20.09 7.07 1.21
C LEU A 128 -18.97 8.05 0.87
N ALA A 129 -18.70 9.05 1.72
CA ALA A 129 -17.60 9.99 1.51
C ALA A 129 -16.25 9.27 1.46
N THR A 130 -15.98 8.34 2.38
CA THR A 130 -14.78 7.50 2.35
C THR A 130 -14.70 6.68 1.07
N GLY A 131 -15.81 6.04 0.65
CA GLY A 131 -15.86 5.29 -0.62
C GLY A 131 -15.52 6.17 -1.83
N VAL A 132 -16.07 7.39 -1.90
CA VAL A 132 -15.76 8.35 -2.97
C VAL A 132 -14.30 8.79 -2.94
N LEU A 133 -13.72 9.06 -1.76
CA LEU A 133 -12.31 9.42 -1.64
C LEU A 133 -11.39 8.29 -2.10
N ILE A 134 -11.68 7.04 -1.72
CA ILE A 134 -10.92 5.85 -2.17
C ILE A 134 -11.07 5.63 -3.68
N ALA A 135 -12.30 5.81 -4.20
CA ALA A 135 -12.58 5.64 -5.63
C ALA A 135 -11.79 6.62 -6.51
N LEU A 136 -11.58 7.84 -6.02
CA LEU A 136 -10.99 8.97 -6.76
C LEU A 136 -9.57 9.34 -6.32
N SER A 137 -9.01 8.68 -5.31
CA SER A 137 -7.64 8.92 -4.82
C SER A 137 -6.63 8.68 -5.95
N PRO A 138 -5.77 9.66 -6.30
CA PRO A 138 -4.78 9.48 -7.36
C PRO A 138 -3.82 8.34 -7.09
N VAL A 139 -3.35 8.19 -5.85
CA VAL A 139 -2.42 7.13 -5.47
C VAL A 139 -3.09 5.76 -5.58
N LEU A 140 -4.31 5.61 -5.05
CA LEU A 140 -5.01 4.33 -5.06
C LEU A 140 -5.47 3.92 -6.46
N VAL A 141 -5.87 4.88 -7.32
CA VAL A 141 -6.17 4.61 -8.73
C VAL A 141 -4.90 4.18 -9.46
N TYR A 142 -3.80 4.94 -9.32
CA TYR A 142 -2.55 4.64 -10.00
C TYR A 142 -2.04 3.23 -9.69
N PHE A 143 -1.89 2.86 -8.42
CA PHE A 143 -1.36 1.54 -8.05
C PHE A 143 -2.35 0.38 -8.23
N SER A 144 -3.67 0.65 -8.29
CA SER A 144 -4.63 -0.40 -8.65
C SER A 144 -4.53 -0.87 -10.10
N ARG A 145 -3.80 -0.12 -10.94
CA ARG A 145 -3.56 -0.44 -12.35
C ARG A 145 -2.24 -1.19 -12.59
N PHE A 146 -1.59 -1.66 -11.52
CA PHE A 146 -0.38 -2.49 -11.59
C PHE A 146 -0.65 -3.90 -11.08
N ASN A 147 -0.02 -4.90 -11.69
CA ASN A 147 0.08 -6.26 -11.16
C ASN A 147 1.11 -6.31 -10.01
N ARG A 148 0.78 -5.66 -8.89
CA ARG A 148 1.59 -5.58 -7.67
C ARG A 148 0.73 -5.86 -6.43
N ASP A 149 1.40 -6.18 -5.33
CA ASP A 149 0.75 -6.59 -4.08
C ASP A 149 0.04 -5.43 -3.35
N ASP A 150 0.45 -4.18 -3.61
CA ASP A 150 0.03 -2.97 -2.90
C ASP A 150 -1.49 -2.83 -2.76
N MET A 151 -2.24 -3.11 -3.84
CA MET A 151 -3.70 -2.98 -3.83
C MET A 151 -4.38 -4.15 -3.13
N LEU A 152 -3.81 -5.36 -3.24
CA LEU A 152 -4.29 -6.54 -2.51
C LEU A 152 -4.15 -6.31 -1.01
N ILE A 153 -2.97 -5.86 -0.56
CA ILE A 153 -2.74 -5.63 0.86
C ILE A 153 -3.54 -4.43 1.39
N ALA A 154 -3.78 -3.38 0.59
CA ALA A 154 -4.66 -2.28 0.98
C ALA A 154 -6.10 -2.77 1.23
N PHE A 155 -6.63 -3.64 0.36
CA PHE A 155 -7.93 -4.30 0.55
C PHE A 155 -7.95 -5.17 1.81
N LEU A 156 -6.97 -6.07 1.96
CA LEU A 156 -6.90 -6.97 3.11
C LEU A 156 -6.75 -6.19 4.42
N THR A 157 -5.97 -5.12 4.44
CA THR A 157 -5.82 -4.25 5.62
C THR A 157 -7.15 -3.60 6.00
N LEU A 158 -7.89 -3.00 5.05
CA LEU A 158 -9.20 -2.41 5.37
C LEU A 158 -10.25 -3.47 5.72
N ALA A 159 -10.20 -4.65 5.08
CA ALA A 159 -11.09 -5.76 5.41
C ALA A 159 -10.84 -6.27 6.82
N LEU A 160 -9.57 -6.34 7.25
CA LEU A 160 -9.18 -6.66 8.61
C LEU A 160 -9.75 -5.62 9.58
N VAL A 161 -9.53 -4.32 9.32
CA VAL A 161 -10.10 -3.22 10.13
C VAL A 161 -11.63 -3.31 10.22
N ALA A 162 -12.31 -3.61 9.11
CA ALA A 162 -13.75 -3.83 9.09
C ALA A 162 -14.15 -5.01 9.99
N CYS A 163 -13.44 -6.13 9.93
CA CYS A 163 -13.70 -7.29 10.78
C CYS A 163 -13.46 -6.98 12.26
N LEU A 164 -12.37 -6.27 12.61
CA LEU A 164 -12.10 -5.86 13.99
C LEU A 164 -13.26 -5.04 14.57
N TRP A 165 -13.69 -3.99 13.86
CA TRP A 165 -14.75 -3.11 14.35
C TRP A 165 -16.12 -3.79 14.37
N ARG A 166 -16.44 -4.61 13.37
CA ARG A 166 -17.68 -5.39 13.37
C ARG A 166 -17.72 -6.42 14.49
N TYR A 167 -16.59 -7.02 14.83
CA TYR A 167 -16.48 -7.91 15.99
C TYR A 167 -16.66 -7.15 17.31
N LEU A 168 -16.02 -5.99 17.47
CA LEU A 168 -16.18 -5.16 18.67
C LEU A 168 -17.64 -4.73 18.87
N ASP A 169 -18.34 -4.38 17.78
CA ASP A 169 -19.74 -3.96 17.80
C ASP A 169 -20.69 -5.12 18.18
N ASP A 170 -20.66 -6.21 17.40
CA ASP A 170 -21.70 -7.24 17.47
C ASP A 170 -21.26 -8.50 18.24
N GLY A 171 -19.96 -8.75 18.40
CA GLY A 171 -19.41 -9.96 19.03
C GLY A 171 -19.59 -11.24 18.20
N GLY A 172 -19.92 -11.10 16.91
CA GLY A 172 -20.19 -12.23 16.02
C GLY A 172 -18.93 -13.04 15.68
N GLU A 173 -18.98 -14.36 15.91
CA GLU A 173 -17.86 -15.29 15.65
C GLU A 173 -17.36 -15.22 14.19
N LEU A 174 -18.26 -14.97 13.24
CA LEU A 174 -17.92 -14.83 11.82
C LEU A 174 -16.85 -13.75 11.58
N TYR A 175 -16.91 -12.61 12.28
CA TYR A 175 -15.95 -11.53 12.07
C TYR A 175 -14.55 -11.88 12.60
N LEU A 176 -14.48 -12.70 13.65
CA LEU A 176 -13.22 -13.21 14.18
C LEU A 176 -12.58 -14.20 13.20
N LEU A 177 -13.39 -15.08 12.60
CA LEU A 177 -12.94 -16.01 11.56
C LEU A 177 -12.49 -15.30 10.29
N LEU A 178 -13.27 -14.30 9.84
CA LEU A 178 -12.89 -13.48 8.69
C LEU A 178 -11.62 -12.66 8.96
N ALA A 179 -11.44 -12.13 10.18
CA ALA A 179 -10.20 -11.46 10.58
C ALA A 179 -9.00 -12.41 10.48
N ALA A 180 -9.13 -13.64 10.96
CA ALA A 180 -8.07 -14.66 10.86
C ALA A 180 -7.78 -15.04 9.39
N LEU A 181 -8.80 -15.25 8.57
CA LEU A 181 -8.67 -15.52 7.14
C LEU A 181 -7.94 -14.39 6.41
N VAL A 182 -8.42 -13.16 6.58
CA VAL A 182 -7.84 -11.96 5.93
C VAL A 182 -6.40 -11.73 6.40
N LEU A 183 -6.09 -12.00 7.66
CA LEU A 183 -4.73 -11.91 8.17
C LEU A 183 -3.81 -12.97 7.53
N GLY A 184 -4.25 -14.22 7.41
CA GLY A 184 -3.50 -15.29 6.74
C GLY A 184 -3.23 -14.97 5.27
N LEU A 185 -4.24 -14.44 4.56
CA LEU A 185 -4.10 -13.94 3.19
C LEU A 185 -3.17 -12.72 3.11
N GLY A 186 -3.17 -11.84 4.13
CA GLY A 186 -2.25 -10.70 4.22
C GLY A 186 -0.79 -11.15 4.26
N PHE A 187 -0.47 -12.11 5.14
CA PHE A 187 0.87 -12.72 5.18
C PHE A 187 1.22 -13.42 3.87
N ALA A 188 0.25 -14.03 3.18
CA ALA A 188 0.44 -14.59 1.84
C ALA A 188 0.44 -13.55 0.70
N THR A 189 0.49 -12.26 1.02
CA THR A 189 0.49 -11.15 0.03
C THR A 189 1.74 -10.30 0.15
N MET A 190 1.98 -9.65 1.29
CA MET A 190 3.08 -8.68 1.42
C MET A 190 3.51 -8.49 2.88
N GLU A 191 4.80 -8.23 3.09
CA GLU A 191 5.44 -8.06 4.38
C GLU A 191 5.02 -6.75 5.08
N THR A 192 4.40 -5.81 4.36
CA THR A 192 3.76 -4.65 5.01
C THR A 192 2.66 -5.08 5.99
N THR A 193 2.14 -6.32 5.89
CA THR A 193 1.27 -6.95 6.91
C THR A 193 1.88 -6.89 8.32
N TYR A 194 3.19 -7.10 8.47
CA TYR A 194 3.88 -7.00 9.76
C TYR A 194 3.71 -5.61 10.38
N ILE A 195 3.82 -4.56 9.57
CA ILE A 195 3.69 -3.16 10.00
C ILE A 195 2.25 -2.86 10.42
N HIS A 196 1.28 -3.19 9.57
CA HIS A 196 -0.14 -2.94 9.88
C HIS A 196 -0.55 -3.65 11.16
N LEU A 197 -0.15 -4.92 11.30
CA LEU A 197 -0.45 -5.70 12.48
C LEU A 197 0.26 -5.13 13.72
N ALA A 198 1.51 -4.70 13.62
CA ALA A 198 2.21 -4.05 14.73
C ALA A 198 1.47 -2.77 15.19
N ILE A 199 1.01 -1.93 14.26
CA ILE A 199 0.21 -0.74 14.58
C ILE A 199 -1.11 -1.14 15.26
N PHE A 200 -1.82 -2.14 14.75
CA PHE A 200 -3.12 -2.55 15.30
C PHE A 200 -2.99 -3.23 16.66
N LEU A 201 -2.03 -4.13 16.83
CA LEU A 201 -1.75 -4.76 18.12
C LEU A 201 -1.26 -3.74 19.14
N LEU A 202 -0.43 -2.77 18.76
CA LEU A 202 -0.03 -1.69 19.67
C LEU A 202 -1.22 -0.81 20.09
N PHE A 203 -2.16 -0.53 19.18
CA PHE A 203 -3.40 0.16 19.56
C PHE A 203 -4.23 -0.67 20.55
N LEU A 204 -4.39 -1.98 20.30
CA LEU A 204 -5.10 -2.88 21.19
C LEU A 204 -4.39 -3.02 22.55
N GLU A 205 -3.06 -3.01 22.57
CA GLU A 205 -2.23 -3.03 23.77
C GLU A 205 -2.53 -1.81 24.63
N LEU A 206 -2.46 -0.61 24.05
CA LEU A 206 -2.72 0.64 24.79
C LEU A 206 -4.17 0.75 25.26
N TRP A 207 -5.12 0.24 24.48
CA TRP A 207 -6.53 0.18 24.90
C TRP A 207 -6.71 -0.79 26.07
N LEU A 208 -6.22 -2.01 25.96
CA LEU A 208 -6.33 -3.02 27.02
C LEU A 208 -5.53 -2.62 28.26
N ALA A 209 -4.41 -1.92 28.08
CA ALA A 209 -3.63 -1.38 29.16
C ALA A 209 -4.45 -0.41 30.00
N GLN A 210 -5.16 0.51 29.34
CA GLN A 210 -6.08 1.43 30.00
C GLN A 210 -7.22 0.67 30.70
N HIS A 211 -7.82 -0.33 30.04
CA HIS A 211 -8.92 -1.14 30.59
C HIS A 211 -8.53 -1.90 31.86
N PHE A 212 -7.37 -2.57 31.84
CA PHE A 212 -6.89 -3.33 33.01
C PHE A 212 -6.36 -2.42 34.11
N TRP A 213 -5.72 -1.31 33.75
CA TRP A 213 -5.28 -0.29 34.70
C TRP A 213 -6.46 0.28 35.49
N GLU A 214 -7.55 0.67 34.82
CA GLU A 214 -8.75 1.20 35.47
C GLU A 214 -9.33 0.20 36.49
N GLN A 215 -9.46 -1.08 36.10
CA GLN A 215 -9.93 -2.14 37.02
C GLN A 215 -9.04 -2.28 38.26
N VAL A 216 -7.72 -2.33 38.08
CA VAL A 216 -6.78 -2.53 39.19
C VAL A 216 -6.75 -1.30 40.10
N VAL A 217 -6.70 -0.09 39.52
CA VAL A 217 -6.69 1.17 40.28
C VAL A 217 -7.95 1.32 41.10
N GLU A 218 -9.12 1.07 40.51
CA GLU A 218 -10.40 1.16 41.21
C GLU A 218 -10.48 0.11 42.33
N ARG A 219 -10.14 -1.15 42.02
CA ARG A 219 -10.26 -2.25 42.98
C ARG A 219 -9.27 -2.13 44.15
N ARG A 220 -8.03 -1.73 43.86
CA ARG A 220 -6.96 -1.62 44.86
C ARG A 220 -6.86 -0.21 45.46
N ARG A 221 -7.71 0.72 45.01
CA ARG A 221 -7.72 2.14 45.41
C ARG A 221 -6.35 2.78 45.29
N LEU A 222 -5.63 2.48 44.22
CA LEU A 222 -4.28 3.02 43.99
C LEU A 222 -4.37 4.50 43.64
N ASN A 223 -3.44 5.30 44.17
CA ASN A 223 -3.32 6.72 43.86
C ASN A 223 -1.85 7.09 43.63
N GLY A 224 -1.62 8.27 43.04
CA GLY A 224 -0.28 8.80 42.76
C GLY A 224 0.63 7.79 42.07
N LEU A 225 1.78 7.50 42.69
CA LEU A 225 2.81 6.59 42.16
C LEU A 225 2.29 5.16 41.92
N GLY A 226 1.42 4.64 42.78
CA GLY A 226 0.90 3.27 42.63
C GLY A 226 0.05 3.11 41.36
N SER A 227 -0.75 4.11 41.04
CA SER A 227 -1.52 4.14 39.79
C SER A 227 -0.61 4.30 38.57
N GLY A 228 0.43 5.15 38.68
CA GLY A 228 1.42 5.33 37.61
C GLY A 228 2.21 4.06 37.28
N LEU A 229 2.66 3.32 38.31
CA LEU A 229 3.37 2.04 38.13
C LEU A 229 2.46 0.97 37.52
N ALA A 230 1.20 0.91 37.93
CA ALA A 230 0.23 -0.02 37.34
C ALA A 230 -0.01 0.28 35.85
N LEU A 231 -0.14 1.57 35.49
CA LEU A 231 -0.30 1.98 34.10
C LEU A 231 0.94 1.60 33.27
N ALA A 232 2.14 1.90 33.77
CA ALA A 232 3.39 1.58 33.09
C ALA A 232 3.56 0.06 32.87
N PHE A 233 3.19 -0.75 33.88
CA PHE A 233 3.17 -2.21 33.75
C PHE A 233 2.23 -2.65 32.63
N PHE A 234 0.98 -2.17 32.63
CA PHE A 234 0.02 -2.61 31.63
C PHE A 234 0.31 -2.09 30.23
N ILE A 235 0.93 -0.92 30.06
CA ILE A 235 1.39 -0.43 28.75
C ILE A 235 2.40 -1.39 28.11
N ALA A 236 3.21 -2.10 28.91
CA ALA A 236 4.22 -3.02 28.43
C ALA A 236 3.74 -4.49 28.36
N PHE A 237 2.74 -4.86 29.16
CA PHE A 237 2.39 -6.26 29.44
C PHE A 237 0.88 -6.57 29.43
N ALA A 238 0.03 -5.74 28.82
CA ALA A 238 -1.38 -6.07 28.69
C ALA A 238 -1.59 -7.29 27.78
N TRP A 239 -0.83 -7.43 26.68
CA TRP A 239 -0.84 -8.62 25.82
C TRP A 239 -0.49 -9.91 26.60
N ALA A 240 0.48 -9.84 27.51
CA ALA A 240 0.86 -10.97 28.35
C ALA A 240 -0.25 -11.30 29.36
N THR A 241 -0.90 -10.27 29.90
CA THR A 241 -2.08 -10.44 30.76
C THR A 241 -3.22 -11.15 30.03
N VAL A 242 -3.44 -10.83 28.74
CA VAL A 242 -4.41 -11.50 27.86
C VAL A 242 -4.00 -12.95 27.58
N ALA A 243 -2.76 -13.18 27.14
CA ALA A 243 -2.28 -14.52 26.77
C ALA A 243 -2.26 -15.49 27.97
N LEU A 244 -1.93 -14.98 29.16
CA LEU A 244 -1.88 -15.77 30.39
C LEU A 244 -3.22 -15.81 31.13
N TRP A 245 -4.26 -15.15 30.63
CA TRP A 245 -5.57 -15.07 31.29
C TRP A 245 -6.17 -16.44 31.64
N PRO A 246 -6.12 -17.47 30.76
CA PRO A 246 -6.66 -18.80 31.08
C PRO A 246 -5.93 -19.48 32.25
N PHE A 247 -4.63 -19.19 32.42
CA PHE A 247 -3.76 -19.87 33.37
C PHE A 247 -3.65 -19.15 34.72
N THR A 248 -3.98 -17.85 34.77
CA THR A 248 -3.68 -16.98 35.91
C THR A 248 -4.90 -16.60 36.75
N ARG A 249 -5.94 -17.44 36.77
CA ARG A 249 -7.21 -17.17 37.49
C ARG A 249 -7.03 -16.67 38.92
N ARG A 250 -6.22 -17.36 39.74
CA ARG A 250 -5.97 -16.97 41.15
C ARG A 250 -5.31 -15.60 41.27
N LEU A 251 -4.37 -15.27 40.39
CA LEU A 251 -3.68 -13.99 40.40
C LEU A 251 -4.64 -12.88 39.95
N ARG A 252 -5.36 -13.10 38.86
CA ARG A 252 -6.38 -12.18 38.35
C ARG A 252 -7.43 -11.81 39.40
N GLU A 253 -8.00 -12.81 40.08
CA GLU A 253 -8.98 -12.60 41.17
C GLU A 253 -8.38 -11.79 42.33
N ARG A 254 -7.11 -12.02 42.71
CA ARG A 254 -6.42 -11.23 43.75
C ARG A 254 -6.20 -9.77 43.37
N TRP A 255 -5.91 -9.50 42.11
CA TRP A 255 -5.61 -8.16 41.61
C TRP A 255 -6.84 -7.40 41.10
N GLY A 256 -8.01 -8.04 41.05
CA GLY A 256 -9.26 -7.39 40.63
C GLY A 256 -9.52 -7.42 39.13
N LEU A 257 -8.69 -8.14 38.35
CA LEU A 257 -8.88 -8.31 36.92
C LEU A 257 -10.01 -9.31 36.70
N SER A 258 -11.23 -8.82 36.55
CA SER A 258 -12.42 -9.68 36.43
C SER A 258 -13.16 -9.47 35.12
N ASP A 259 -13.09 -8.26 34.57
CA ASP A 259 -13.81 -7.90 33.36
C ASP A 259 -12.96 -8.12 32.11
N TRP A 260 -13.47 -8.99 31.22
CA TRP A 260 -12.85 -9.34 29.96
C TRP A 260 -13.46 -8.53 28.82
N HIS A 261 -12.64 -7.74 28.14
CA HIS A 261 -13.08 -6.92 27.02
C HIS A 261 -12.93 -7.67 25.68
N ARG A 262 -13.85 -7.47 24.73
CA ARG A 262 -13.78 -8.09 23.38
C ARG A 262 -12.50 -7.76 22.60
N ALA A 263 -11.88 -6.62 22.90
CA ALA A 263 -10.57 -6.26 22.34
C ALA A 263 -9.47 -7.26 22.72
N ALA A 264 -9.60 -7.95 23.87
CA ALA A 264 -8.70 -9.01 24.29
C ALA A 264 -8.85 -10.27 23.43
N ASP A 265 -10.06 -10.57 22.92
CA ASP A 265 -10.25 -11.67 21.95
C ASP A 265 -9.47 -11.38 20.65
N LEU A 266 -9.55 -10.16 20.14
CA LEU A 266 -8.82 -9.74 18.95
C LEU A 266 -7.31 -9.75 19.16
N MET A 267 -6.83 -9.22 20.30
CA MET A 267 -5.42 -9.29 20.69
C MET A 267 -4.94 -10.74 20.72
N LEU A 268 -5.71 -11.63 21.34
CA LEU A 268 -5.35 -13.04 21.47
C LEU A 268 -5.35 -13.75 20.12
N VAL A 269 -6.40 -13.64 19.31
CA VAL A 269 -6.48 -14.33 18.02
C VAL A 269 -5.46 -13.78 17.03
N LEU A 270 -5.38 -12.47 16.84
CA LEU A 270 -4.43 -11.88 15.89
C LEU A 270 -2.98 -12.11 16.33
N GLY A 271 -2.70 -11.94 17.64
CA GLY A 271 -1.37 -12.14 18.20
C GLY A 271 -0.92 -13.60 18.14
N THR A 272 -1.76 -14.55 18.55
CA THR A 272 -1.39 -15.97 18.55
C THR A 272 -1.20 -16.54 17.14
N LEU A 273 -2.04 -16.16 16.18
CA LEU A 273 -1.91 -16.64 14.80
C LEU A 273 -0.70 -16.03 14.08
N ALA A 274 -0.37 -14.77 14.38
CA ALA A 274 0.73 -14.08 13.73
C ALA A 274 2.10 -14.32 14.39
N ALA A 275 2.19 -14.63 15.68
CA ALA A 275 3.48 -14.70 16.37
C ALA A 275 4.51 -15.62 15.68
N PRO A 276 4.16 -16.80 15.13
CA PRO A 276 5.10 -17.62 14.38
C PRO A 276 5.66 -16.94 13.12
N GLN A 277 4.91 -16.03 12.50
CA GLN A 277 5.37 -15.25 11.34
C GLN A 277 6.45 -14.22 11.72
N PHE A 278 6.51 -13.82 13.00
CA PHE A 278 7.54 -12.92 13.54
C PHE A 278 8.79 -13.66 14.05
N ALA A 279 8.88 -14.99 13.88
CA ALA A 279 9.99 -15.78 14.37
C ALA A 279 11.39 -15.26 13.92
N PRO A 280 11.58 -14.80 12.67
CA PRO A 280 12.86 -14.20 12.24
C PRO A 280 13.33 -13.01 13.08
N GLY A 281 12.41 -12.32 13.77
CA GLY A 281 12.76 -11.21 14.67
C GLY A 281 13.69 -11.62 15.82
N ILE A 282 13.80 -12.92 16.15
CA ILE A 282 14.75 -13.44 17.15
C ILE A 282 16.22 -13.17 16.76
N GLN A 283 16.51 -12.95 15.49
CA GLN A 283 17.86 -12.65 15.02
C GLN A 283 18.38 -11.32 15.57
N MET A 284 17.50 -10.34 15.83
CA MET A 284 17.90 -9.03 16.36
C MET A 284 18.52 -9.10 17.77
N PRO A 285 17.91 -9.76 18.78
CA PRO A 285 18.55 -9.93 20.08
C PRO A 285 19.74 -10.91 20.02
N LEU A 286 19.74 -11.90 19.11
CA LEU A 286 20.88 -12.82 18.96
C LEU A 286 22.12 -12.11 18.41
N SER A 287 21.97 -11.21 17.44
CA SER A 287 23.07 -10.40 16.93
C SER A 287 23.61 -9.46 18.00
N ALA A 288 22.75 -8.88 18.85
CA ALA A 288 23.17 -8.09 20.00
C ALA A 288 23.97 -8.89 21.05
N LEU A 289 23.82 -10.23 21.08
CA LEU A 289 24.59 -11.15 21.90
C LEU A 289 25.86 -11.68 21.19
N GLY A 290 26.19 -11.20 19.98
CA GLY A 290 27.38 -11.55 19.21
C GLY A 290 27.24 -12.80 18.34
N LEU A 291 26.02 -13.21 17.98
CA LEU A 291 25.76 -14.23 16.96
C LEU A 291 25.52 -13.55 15.60
N ASP A 292 26.62 -13.20 14.93
CA ASP A 292 26.59 -12.53 13.63
C ASP A 292 26.23 -13.49 12.48
N GLU A 293 25.88 -12.94 11.30
CA GLU A 293 25.50 -13.71 10.10
C GLU A 293 26.50 -14.81 9.72
N GLU A 294 27.81 -14.55 9.89
CA GLU A 294 28.86 -15.54 9.61
C GLU A 294 28.78 -16.76 10.54
N ARG A 295 28.32 -16.58 11.78
CA ARG A 295 28.11 -17.69 12.74
C ARG A 295 26.80 -18.41 12.46
N LEU A 296 25.75 -17.68 12.08
CA LEU A 296 24.44 -18.24 11.73
C LEU A 296 24.50 -19.10 10.46
N SER A 297 25.31 -18.71 9.48
CA SER A 297 25.53 -19.44 8.23
C SER A 297 26.41 -20.70 8.38
N ARG A 298 26.98 -20.97 9.56
CA ARG A 298 27.78 -22.17 9.80
C ARG A 298 26.95 -23.44 9.63
N LEU A 299 27.48 -24.36 8.83
CA LEU A 299 26.96 -25.71 8.68
C LEU A 299 27.08 -26.47 10.01
N LEU A 300 25.94 -26.85 10.57
CA LEU A 300 25.87 -27.74 11.73
C LEU A 300 25.88 -29.21 11.30
N TRP A 301 25.14 -29.54 10.25
CA TRP A 301 25.08 -30.89 9.69
C TRP A 301 25.14 -30.84 8.17
N GLU A 302 26.09 -31.55 7.58
CA GLU A 302 26.12 -31.76 6.12
C GLU A 302 24.86 -32.50 5.63
N ARG A 303 24.30 -33.37 6.48
CA ARG A 303 23.03 -34.05 6.24
C ARG A 303 22.32 -34.37 7.56
N PHE A 304 21.08 -33.93 7.72
CA PHE A 304 20.20 -34.29 8.84
C PHE A 304 18.87 -34.78 8.29
N LEU A 305 18.57 -36.06 8.51
CA LEU A 305 17.46 -36.76 7.85
C LEU A 305 17.55 -36.63 6.30
N TRP A 306 16.50 -36.09 5.67
CA TRP A 306 16.44 -35.80 4.23
C TRP A 306 16.98 -34.40 3.86
N PHE A 307 17.31 -33.55 4.84
CA PHE A 307 17.84 -32.21 4.60
C PHE A 307 19.36 -32.25 4.41
N ARG A 308 19.87 -31.53 3.41
CA ARG A 308 21.30 -31.34 3.17
C ARG A 308 21.71 -29.92 3.55
N GLY A 309 22.90 -29.80 4.14
CA GLY A 309 23.50 -28.50 4.43
C GLY A 309 22.77 -27.68 5.50
N VAL A 310 22.42 -28.30 6.63
CA VAL A 310 21.67 -27.64 7.71
C VAL A 310 22.59 -26.65 8.45
N THR A 311 22.27 -25.36 8.35
CA THR A 311 22.97 -24.27 9.04
C THR A 311 22.46 -24.07 10.47
N LEU A 312 23.23 -23.34 11.28
CA LEU A 312 22.80 -22.91 12.61
C LEU A 312 21.52 -22.07 12.55
N GLU A 313 21.43 -21.19 11.56
CA GLU A 313 20.23 -20.41 11.29
C GLU A 313 19.00 -21.31 11.09
N TYR A 314 19.10 -22.35 10.26
CA TYR A 314 17.97 -23.26 10.00
C TYR A 314 17.51 -24.00 11.27
N ALA A 315 18.46 -24.40 12.13
CA ALA A 315 18.13 -25.04 13.40
C ALA A 315 17.42 -24.07 14.36
N ILE A 316 17.92 -22.84 14.49
CA ILE A 316 17.29 -21.79 15.31
C ILE A 316 15.91 -21.43 14.76
N ALA A 317 15.79 -21.28 13.45
CA ALA A 317 14.55 -21.00 12.75
C ALA A 317 13.50 -22.06 13.07
N THR A 318 13.83 -23.33 12.85
CA THR A 318 12.94 -24.46 13.10
C THR A 318 12.52 -24.53 14.57
N ALA A 319 13.48 -24.44 15.50
CA ALA A 319 13.19 -24.49 16.93
C ALA A 319 12.29 -23.33 17.38
N THR A 320 12.56 -22.11 16.91
CA THR A 320 11.80 -20.90 17.25
C THR A 320 10.38 -20.97 16.70
N VAL A 321 10.22 -21.33 15.42
CA VAL A 321 8.91 -21.46 14.77
C VAL A 321 8.08 -22.54 15.46
N VAL A 322 8.65 -23.73 15.72
CA VAL A 322 7.94 -24.82 16.41
C VAL A 322 7.56 -24.41 17.84
N ALA A 323 8.47 -23.79 18.59
CA ALA A 323 8.18 -23.32 19.94
C ALA A 323 7.05 -22.29 19.96
N LEU A 324 7.05 -21.33 19.03
CA LEU A 324 6.00 -20.32 18.91
C LEU A 324 4.66 -20.95 18.48
N LEU A 325 4.65 -21.87 17.51
CA LEU A 325 3.44 -22.60 17.12
C LEU A 325 2.83 -23.37 18.28
N LEU A 326 3.65 -24.08 19.06
CA LEU A 326 3.18 -24.83 20.23
C LEU A 326 2.68 -23.91 21.35
N ALA A 327 3.41 -22.84 21.67
CA ALA A 327 3.04 -21.89 22.72
C ALA A 327 1.74 -21.15 22.37
N THR A 328 1.62 -20.67 21.14
CA THR A 328 0.41 -19.96 20.67
C THR A 328 -0.79 -20.89 20.58
N ALA A 329 -0.60 -22.14 20.18
CA ALA A 329 -1.65 -23.15 20.22
C ALA A 329 -2.10 -23.48 21.64
N ALA A 330 -1.16 -23.61 22.59
CA ALA A 330 -1.50 -23.84 24.00
C ALA A 330 -2.32 -22.67 24.58
N VAL A 331 -1.91 -21.43 24.32
CA VAL A 331 -2.65 -20.22 24.74
C VAL A 331 -4.03 -20.17 24.10
N GLY A 332 -4.10 -20.36 22.78
CA GLY A 332 -5.34 -20.28 22.01
C GLY A 332 -6.37 -21.33 22.40
N VAL A 333 -5.95 -22.59 22.51
CA VAL A 333 -6.82 -23.71 22.91
C VAL A 333 -7.28 -23.58 24.36
N ALA A 334 -6.43 -23.07 25.25
CA ALA A 334 -6.80 -22.83 26.65
C ALA A 334 -7.80 -21.68 26.81
N TRP A 335 -7.76 -20.68 25.92
CA TRP A 335 -8.72 -19.58 25.90
C TRP A 335 -10.10 -20.00 25.40
N ASP A 336 -10.18 -20.50 24.16
CA ASP A 336 -11.40 -21.06 23.57
C ASP A 336 -11.04 -22.04 22.46
N ARG A 337 -11.06 -23.34 22.79
CA ARG A 337 -10.70 -24.42 21.87
C ARG A 337 -11.48 -24.35 20.56
N ARG A 338 -12.79 -24.07 20.58
CA ARG A 338 -13.61 -24.10 19.36
C ARG A 338 -13.29 -22.90 18.48
N ARG A 339 -13.34 -21.69 19.05
CA ARG A 339 -13.14 -20.46 18.28
C ARG A 339 -11.72 -20.37 17.75
N TRP A 340 -10.74 -20.70 18.58
CA TRP A 340 -9.34 -20.62 18.17
C TRP A 340 -9.00 -21.65 17.09
N LEU A 341 -9.46 -22.90 17.18
CA LEU A 341 -9.20 -23.90 16.13
C LEU A 341 -9.83 -23.50 14.78
N LEU A 342 -11.02 -22.92 14.79
CA LEU A 342 -11.65 -22.41 13.58
C LEU A 342 -10.90 -21.20 13.00
N ALA A 343 -10.44 -20.28 13.85
CA ALA A 343 -9.63 -19.14 13.43
C ALA A 343 -8.26 -19.58 12.89
N ALA A 344 -7.61 -20.54 13.55
CA ALA A 344 -6.36 -21.14 13.11
C ALA A 344 -6.52 -21.86 11.77
N ALA A 345 -7.60 -22.60 11.57
CA ALA A 345 -7.90 -23.21 10.27
C ALA A 345 -8.12 -22.14 9.19
N ALA A 346 -8.90 -21.10 9.49
CA ALA A 346 -9.14 -19.99 8.56
C ALA A 346 -7.85 -19.25 8.15
N PHE A 347 -6.87 -19.17 9.05
CA PHE A 347 -5.56 -18.56 8.79
C PHE A 347 -4.60 -19.52 8.06
N TYR A 348 -4.31 -20.68 8.66
CA TYR A 348 -3.21 -21.54 8.22
C TYR A 348 -3.55 -22.39 6.99
N VAL A 349 -4.82 -22.78 6.79
CA VAL A 349 -5.18 -23.59 5.61
C VAL A 349 -4.89 -22.86 4.29
N PRO A 350 -5.43 -21.64 4.03
CA PRO A 350 -5.10 -20.92 2.80
C PRO A 350 -3.62 -20.54 2.74
N TYR A 351 -3.01 -20.16 3.86
CA TYR A 351 -1.58 -19.85 3.91
C TYR A 351 -0.73 -21.04 3.44
N VAL A 352 -0.90 -22.21 4.05
CA VAL A 352 -0.14 -23.43 3.71
C VAL A 352 -0.40 -23.83 2.26
N LEU A 353 -1.65 -23.83 1.80
CA LEU A 353 -1.97 -24.20 0.42
C LEU A 353 -1.31 -23.27 -0.60
N LEU A 354 -1.33 -21.95 -0.39
CA LEU A 354 -0.74 -21.00 -1.33
C LEU A 354 0.78 -21.07 -1.33
N TYR A 355 1.41 -21.11 -0.14
CA TYR A 355 2.87 -21.17 -0.04
C TYR A 355 3.45 -22.48 -0.57
N THR A 356 2.74 -23.60 -0.39
CA THR A 356 3.20 -24.91 -0.87
C THR A 356 2.82 -25.22 -2.31
N THR A 357 2.22 -24.26 -3.02
CA THR A 357 1.65 -24.46 -4.35
C THR A 357 0.74 -25.70 -4.38
N PHE A 358 -0.21 -25.76 -3.44
CA PHE A 358 -1.10 -26.90 -3.20
C PHE A 358 -0.34 -28.23 -3.00
N PHE A 359 0.69 -28.19 -2.15
CA PHE A 359 1.58 -29.31 -1.80
C PHE A 359 2.49 -29.83 -2.94
N THR A 360 2.59 -29.12 -4.05
CA THR A 360 3.57 -29.45 -5.11
C THR A 360 4.99 -28.96 -4.79
N ASN A 361 5.12 -27.96 -3.91
CA ASN A 361 6.38 -27.45 -3.40
C ASN A 361 6.33 -27.27 -1.87
N SER A 362 6.68 -28.30 -1.10
CA SER A 362 6.60 -28.25 0.37
C SER A 362 7.56 -27.23 1.02
N ASP A 363 8.68 -26.93 0.36
CA ASP A 363 9.69 -26.01 0.89
C ASP A 363 9.16 -24.57 0.96
N GLY A 364 8.12 -24.28 0.18
CA GLY A 364 7.40 -23.02 0.21
C GLY A 364 6.84 -22.64 1.59
N PHE A 365 6.48 -23.60 2.44
CA PHE A 365 6.05 -23.29 3.81
C PHE A 365 7.17 -22.67 4.65
N ALA A 366 8.38 -23.23 4.56
CA ALA A 366 9.55 -22.72 5.28
C ALA A 366 10.00 -21.35 4.74
N SER A 367 9.99 -21.20 3.41
CA SER A 367 10.33 -19.91 2.78
C SER A 367 9.30 -18.82 3.09
N GLY A 368 8.05 -19.17 3.35
CA GLY A 368 7.04 -18.23 3.86
C GLY A 368 7.21 -17.85 5.32
N ILE A 369 7.20 -18.85 6.23
CA ILE A 369 7.11 -18.58 7.68
C ILE A 369 8.39 -17.97 8.27
N TRP A 370 9.54 -18.25 7.64
CA TRP A 370 10.83 -17.68 8.01
C TRP A 370 11.36 -16.74 6.92
N GLY A 371 11.48 -17.25 5.68
CA GLY A 371 12.18 -16.56 4.61
C GLY A 371 11.61 -15.19 4.24
N SER A 372 10.29 -14.99 4.27
CA SER A 372 9.65 -13.71 3.92
C SER A 372 10.11 -12.55 4.82
N LEU A 373 9.99 -12.70 6.14
CA LEU A 373 10.42 -11.63 7.07
C LEU A 373 11.94 -11.52 7.16
N ASP A 374 12.66 -12.64 7.11
CA ASP A 374 14.12 -12.65 7.10
C ASP A 374 14.69 -11.83 5.93
N TYR A 375 14.23 -12.14 4.70
CA TYR A 375 14.61 -11.40 3.51
C TYR A 375 14.28 -9.91 3.63
N TRP A 376 13.09 -9.59 4.14
CA TRP A 376 12.62 -8.22 4.26
C TRP A 376 13.43 -7.40 5.28
N ILE A 377 13.78 -8.00 6.43
CA ILE A 377 14.69 -7.40 7.41
C ILE A 377 16.05 -7.11 6.75
N ALA A 378 16.58 -8.07 5.99
CA ALA A 378 17.85 -7.90 5.28
C ALA A 378 17.80 -6.75 4.26
N GLN A 379 16.66 -6.48 3.61
CA GLN A 379 16.54 -5.38 2.64
C GLN A 379 16.67 -3.98 3.26
N HIS A 380 16.46 -3.82 4.56
CA HIS A 380 16.58 -2.51 5.21
C HIS A 380 18.01 -1.95 5.23
N SER A 381 19.03 -2.81 5.24
CA SER A 381 20.43 -2.38 5.21
C SER A 381 20.85 -1.84 3.84
N PHE A 382 20.28 -2.39 2.76
CA PHE A 382 20.55 -1.96 1.38
C PHE A 382 19.93 -0.60 1.03
N ARG A 383 18.93 -0.13 1.80
CA ARG A 383 18.22 1.15 1.60
C ARG A 383 17.86 1.40 0.13
N ARG A 384 17.12 0.47 -0.48
CA ARG A 384 16.71 0.60 -1.90
C ARG A 384 16.09 1.97 -2.15
N GLY A 385 16.62 2.67 -3.14
CA GLY A 385 16.21 4.04 -3.49
C GLY A 385 16.64 5.13 -2.51
N ASP A 386 17.21 4.84 -1.35
CA ASP A 386 17.78 5.78 -0.35
C ASP A 386 17.06 7.14 -0.25
N GLN A 387 15.72 7.11 -0.13
CA GLN A 387 14.92 8.34 -0.12
C GLN A 387 15.02 9.04 1.25
N PRO A 388 14.94 10.39 1.26
CA PRO A 388 14.98 11.16 2.49
C PRO A 388 13.83 10.81 3.44
N ASP A 389 14.02 11.02 4.75
CA ASP A 389 13.00 10.71 5.75
C ASP A 389 11.69 11.52 5.59
N TYR A 390 11.74 12.68 4.94
CA TYR A 390 10.58 13.50 4.59
C TYR A 390 9.92 13.12 3.25
N TYR A 391 10.30 12.01 2.61
CA TYR A 391 9.83 11.61 1.28
C TYR A 391 8.29 11.64 1.14
N TYR A 392 7.56 11.01 2.07
CA TYR A 392 6.09 10.98 2.01
C TYR A 392 5.42 12.33 2.31
N LEU A 393 6.13 13.26 2.96
CA LEU A 393 5.66 14.64 3.13
C LEU A 393 5.76 15.45 1.82
N VAL A 394 6.51 14.96 0.83
CA VAL A 394 6.55 15.52 -0.53
C VAL A 394 5.53 14.83 -1.43
N VAL A 395 5.41 13.50 -1.32
CA VAL A 395 4.49 12.72 -2.17
C VAL A 395 3.02 12.99 -1.81
N LEU A 396 2.63 12.95 -0.55
CA LEU A 396 1.21 13.09 -0.17
C LEU A 396 0.59 14.41 -0.66
N PRO A 397 1.20 15.60 -0.45
CA PRO A 397 0.64 16.86 -0.95
C PRO A 397 0.59 16.95 -2.48
N ALA A 398 1.41 16.16 -3.19
CA ALA A 398 1.44 16.16 -4.66
C ALA A 398 0.25 15.42 -5.30
N TYR A 399 -0.45 14.57 -4.54
CA TYR A 399 -1.51 13.68 -5.03
C TYR A 399 -2.79 13.71 -4.20
N GLU A 400 -2.73 13.73 -2.87
CA GLU A 400 -3.88 13.51 -1.98
C GLU A 400 -4.48 14.82 -1.45
N TYR A 401 -4.85 15.78 -2.30
CA TYR A 401 -5.20 17.15 -1.86
C TYR A 401 -6.34 17.22 -0.83
N LEU A 402 -7.51 16.66 -1.16
CA LEU A 402 -8.69 16.73 -0.31
C LEU A 402 -8.55 15.83 0.94
N PRO A 403 -8.14 14.55 0.82
CA PRO A 403 -7.91 13.71 1.99
C PRO A 403 -6.83 14.28 2.92
N LEU A 404 -5.74 14.83 2.39
CA LEU A 404 -4.67 15.41 3.20
C LEU A 404 -5.15 16.64 3.96
N LEU A 405 -5.84 17.58 3.30
CA LEU A 405 -6.32 18.77 3.97
C LEU A 405 -7.35 18.42 5.06
N VAL A 406 -8.38 17.64 4.71
CA VAL A 406 -9.46 17.36 5.66
C VAL A 406 -9.04 16.37 6.74
N GLY A 407 -8.33 15.30 6.35
CA GLY A 407 -7.80 14.30 7.27
C GLY A 407 -6.71 14.86 8.18
N GLY A 408 -5.82 15.71 7.65
CA GLY A 408 -4.80 16.40 8.43
C GLY A 408 -5.39 17.39 9.44
N LEU A 409 -6.38 18.20 9.03
CA LEU A 409 -7.10 19.08 9.95
C LEU A 409 -7.90 18.30 11.00
N ALA A 410 -8.50 17.16 10.62
CA ALA A 410 -9.19 16.28 11.55
C ALA A 410 -8.22 15.68 12.58
N LEU A 411 -7.06 15.19 12.15
CA LEU A 411 -6.00 14.69 13.04
C LEU A 411 -5.60 15.78 14.04
N LEU A 412 -5.28 16.99 13.55
CA LEU A 412 -4.91 18.13 14.37
C LEU A 412 -6.01 18.51 15.37
N TYR A 413 -7.27 18.55 14.92
CA TYR A 413 -8.42 18.80 15.79
C TYR A 413 -8.52 17.78 16.92
N HIS A 414 -8.34 16.48 16.62
CA HIS A 414 -8.40 15.43 17.63
C HIS A 414 -7.25 15.47 18.63
N CYS A 415 -6.05 15.88 18.19
CA CYS A 415 -4.90 16.10 19.07
C CYS A 415 -5.05 17.35 19.96
N LEU A 416 -5.66 18.44 19.45
CA LEU A 416 -5.70 19.72 20.15
C LEU A 416 -6.99 19.96 20.96
N ARG A 417 -8.08 19.24 20.71
CA ARG A 417 -9.36 19.54 21.38
C ARG A 417 -9.38 19.27 22.89
N GLY A 418 -8.40 18.54 23.43
CA GLY A 418 -8.32 18.22 24.86
C GLY A 418 -7.69 19.30 25.75
N GLY A 419 -7.53 20.52 25.24
CA GLY A 419 -7.02 21.66 26.02
C GLY A 419 -5.49 21.67 26.21
N PRO A 420 -4.97 22.51 27.12
CA PRO A 420 -3.54 22.80 27.24
C PRO A 420 -2.65 21.57 27.46
N THR A 421 -3.11 20.58 28.23
CA THR A 421 -2.36 19.32 28.44
C THR A 421 -2.20 18.54 27.14
N SER A 422 -3.26 18.47 26.33
CA SER A 422 -3.20 17.80 25.02
C SER A 422 -2.32 18.58 24.04
N TRP A 423 -2.29 19.92 24.14
CA TRP A 423 -1.38 20.76 23.34
C TRP A 423 0.07 20.49 23.68
N LEU A 424 0.40 20.46 24.99
CA LEU A 424 1.75 20.16 25.47
C LEU A 424 2.20 18.77 25.03
N LEU A 425 1.38 17.74 25.23
CA LEU A 425 1.73 16.38 24.83
C LEU A 425 1.84 16.22 23.30
N THR A 426 1.03 16.95 22.53
CA THR A 426 1.15 16.99 21.06
C THR A 426 2.46 17.66 20.65
N ALA A 427 2.85 18.75 21.32
CA ALA A 427 4.13 19.40 21.09
C ALA A 427 5.31 18.50 21.47
N ILE A 428 5.21 17.75 22.57
CA ILE A 428 6.21 16.75 22.98
C ILE A 428 6.32 15.65 21.93
N ALA A 429 5.20 15.09 21.46
CA ALA A 429 5.20 14.07 20.42
C ALA A 429 5.83 14.59 19.12
N ALA A 430 5.42 15.77 18.66
CA ALA A 430 5.97 16.40 17.45
C ALA A 430 7.47 16.68 17.59
N PHE A 431 7.90 17.25 18.72
CA PHE A 431 9.31 17.53 18.98
C PHE A 431 10.13 16.25 19.08
N SER A 432 9.62 15.21 19.75
CA SER A 432 10.28 13.91 19.87
C SER A 432 10.51 13.26 18.51
N LEU A 433 9.50 13.30 17.64
CA LEU A 433 9.59 12.81 16.26
C LEU A 433 10.58 13.64 15.44
N LEU A 434 10.51 14.97 15.51
CA LEU A 434 11.43 15.86 14.80
C LEU A 434 12.88 15.68 15.26
N ALA A 435 13.12 15.53 16.56
CA ALA A 435 14.44 15.27 17.11
C ALA A 435 14.98 13.91 16.67
N PHE A 436 14.14 12.87 16.68
CA PHE A 436 14.52 11.54 16.21
C PHE A 436 14.87 11.52 14.71
N PHE A 437 14.01 12.06 13.85
CA PHE A 437 14.28 12.13 12.40
C PHE A 437 15.44 13.07 12.08
N GLY A 438 15.59 14.16 12.84
CA GLY A 438 16.75 15.03 12.75
C GLY A 438 18.06 14.27 13.04
N ALA A 439 18.15 13.57 14.17
CA ALA A 439 19.36 12.83 14.50
C ALA A 439 19.68 11.72 13.49
N LYS A 440 18.64 11.03 12.98
CA LYS A 440 18.79 9.98 11.96
C LYS A 440 19.37 10.51 10.64
N GLY A 441 18.99 11.72 10.23
CA GLY A 441 19.38 12.31 8.95
C GLY A 441 20.69 13.12 8.95
N TYR A 442 21.20 13.56 10.10
CA TYR A 442 22.24 14.60 10.14
C TYR A 442 23.57 14.23 10.81
N ASP A 443 23.61 13.38 11.86
CA ASP A 443 24.85 13.15 12.61
C ASP A 443 24.97 11.69 13.12
N PRO A 444 25.84 10.87 12.50
CA PRO A 444 26.12 9.52 12.97
C PRO A 444 26.64 9.45 14.42
N SER A 445 27.25 10.52 14.94
CA SER A 445 27.85 10.58 16.28
C SER A 445 26.84 10.82 17.40
N LEU A 446 25.69 11.44 17.09
CA LEU A 446 24.54 11.52 18.00
C LEU A 446 23.89 10.15 18.21
N GLY A 447 24.13 9.19 17.30
CA GLY A 447 23.69 7.81 17.35
C GLY A 447 22.16 7.71 17.31
N HIS A 448 21.59 7.30 16.17
CA HIS A 448 20.13 7.10 16.07
C HIS A 448 19.59 6.16 17.16
N ASP A 449 20.42 5.19 17.60
CA ASP A 449 20.12 4.28 18.70
C ASP A 449 19.91 4.99 20.03
N ARG A 450 20.64 6.09 20.28
CA ARG A 450 20.56 6.84 21.54
C ARG A 450 19.26 7.61 21.67
N LEU A 451 18.60 7.97 20.56
CA LEU A 451 17.31 8.67 20.55
C LEU A 451 16.13 7.76 20.21
N ALA A 452 16.34 6.47 19.95
CA ALA A 452 15.27 5.53 19.61
C ALA A 452 14.19 5.45 20.71
N PHE A 453 14.53 5.72 21.97
CA PHE A 453 13.57 5.76 23.08
C PHE A 453 12.51 6.88 22.93
N LEU A 454 12.76 7.92 22.12
CA LEU A 454 11.78 8.98 21.83
C LEU A 454 10.59 8.47 21.02
N VAL A 455 10.76 7.38 20.27
CA VAL A 455 9.71 6.78 19.44
C VAL A 455 8.54 6.22 20.28
N PRO A 456 8.75 5.31 21.24
CA PRO A 456 7.67 4.82 22.09
C PRO A 456 7.07 5.94 22.95
N ILE A 457 7.87 6.94 23.37
CA ILE A 457 7.35 8.13 24.08
C ILE A 457 6.40 8.92 23.17
N ALA A 458 6.77 9.17 21.92
CA ALA A 458 5.93 9.87 20.96
C ALA A 458 4.64 9.09 20.65
N GLY A 459 4.73 7.77 20.49
CA GLY A 459 3.56 6.90 20.27
C GLY A 459 2.60 6.90 21.46
N LEU A 460 3.11 6.81 22.68
CA LEU A 460 2.31 6.89 23.90
C LEU A 460 1.70 8.29 24.08
N ALA A 461 2.49 9.34 23.89
CA ALA A 461 2.02 10.72 23.95
C ALA A 461 0.90 10.96 22.92
N LEU A 462 1.04 10.45 21.70
CA LEU A 462 0.02 10.53 20.67
C LEU A 462 -1.25 9.76 21.07
N TYR A 463 -1.16 8.54 21.59
CA TYR A 463 -2.33 7.80 22.05
C TYR A 463 -3.09 8.55 23.17
N VAL A 464 -2.36 9.14 24.12
CA VAL A 464 -2.94 9.87 25.26
C VAL A 464 -3.51 11.24 24.84
N THR A 465 -2.90 11.93 23.87
CA THR A 465 -3.41 13.22 23.37
C THR A 465 -4.71 13.08 22.61
N LEU A 466 -4.91 11.94 21.93
CA LEU A 466 -6.06 11.71 21.09
C LEU A 466 -7.34 11.62 21.93
N GLN A 467 -8.09 12.72 21.94
CA GLN A 467 -9.40 12.76 22.55
C GLN A 467 -10.43 12.14 21.60
N GLY A 468 -11.39 11.40 22.14
CA GLY A 468 -12.51 10.82 21.39
C GLY A 468 -12.91 9.43 21.83
N ASN A 469 -13.90 8.89 21.13
CA ASN A 469 -14.23 7.46 21.27
C ASN A 469 -13.08 6.61 20.70
N HIS A 470 -13.05 5.32 21.03
CA HIS A 470 -11.97 4.42 20.57
C HIS A 470 -11.84 4.35 19.04
N PHE A 471 -12.93 4.53 18.29
CA PHE A 471 -12.88 4.54 16.83
C PHE A 471 -12.15 5.79 16.28
N GLU A 472 -12.42 6.97 16.84
CA GLU A 472 -11.71 8.21 16.52
C GLU A 472 -10.22 8.11 16.86
N ARG A 473 -9.90 7.57 18.04
CA ARG A 473 -8.53 7.33 18.47
C ARG A 473 -7.82 6.37 17.52
N PHE A 474 -8.48 5.29 17.12
CA PHE A 474 -7.92 4.31 16.19
C PHE A 474 -7.60 4.91 14.82
N LEU A 475 -8.50 5.70 14.21
CA LEU A 475 -8.24 6.30 12.91
C LEU A 475 -7.03 7.24 12.94
N CYS A 476 -6.92 8.07 13.98
CA CYS A 476 -5.79 8.96 14.15
C CYS A 476 -4.49 8.21 14.48
N PHE A 477 -4.57 7.18 15.33
CA PHE A 477 -3.44 6.34 15.70
C PHE A 477 -2.92 5.55 14.51
N TRP A 478 -3.81 4.99 13.68
CA TRP A 478 -3.45 4.29 12.46
C TRP A 478 -2.78 5.23 11.45
N LEU A 479 -3.36 6.42 11.21
CA LEU A 479 -2.74 7.39 10.31
C LEU A 479 -1.37 7.85 10.81
N GLY A 480 -1.26 8.24 12.08
CA GLY A 480 0.00 8.68 12.68
C GLY A 480 1.05 7.57 12.72
N GLY A 481 0.65 6.36 13.12
CA GLY A 481 1.49 5.17 13.15
C GLY A 481 1.99 4.77 11.77
N ALA A 482 1.14 4.87 10.73
CA ALA A 482 1.54 4.60 9.36
C ALA A 482 2.53 5.66 8.85
N ILE A 483 2.24 6.95 9.00
CA ILE A 483 3.17 8.03 8.61
C ILE A 483 4.52 7.83 9.30
N PHE A 484 4.50 7.49 10.59
CA PHE A 484 5.72 7.25 11.35
C PHE A 484 6.48 6.01 10.85
N ALA A 485 5.82 4.84 10.80
CA ALA A 485 6.46 3.58 10.46
C ALA A 485 7.06 3.60 9.06
N TYR A 486 6.31 4.06 8.05
CA TYR A 486 6.82 4.11 6.68
C TYR A 486 7.91 5.18 6.48
N SER A 487 7.89 6.28 7.25
CA SER A 487 8.99 7.26 7.24
C SER A 487 10.25 6.74 7.94
N LEU A 488 10.11 5.82 8.90
CA LEU A 488 11.22 5.20 9.62
C LEU A 488 11.99 4.19 8.74
N MET A 489 11.30 3.48 7.85
CA MET A 489 11.88 2.40 7.06
C MET A 489 13.04 2.86 6.17
N GLY A 490 14.03 1.97 6.01
CA GLY A 490 15.17 2.18 5.10
C GLY A 490 14.77 2.11 3.63
N GLU A 491 13.81 1.23 3.29
CA GLU A 491 13.20 1.18 1.96
C GLU A 491 11.99 2.12 1.92
N LYS A 492 12.06 3.14 1.07
CA LYS A 492 10.99 4.13 0.88
C LYS A 492 10.66 4.21 -0.60
N MET A 493 9.40 3.95 -0.92
CA MET A 493 8.97 3.75 -2.31
C MET A 493 7.59 4.36 -2.53
N PRO A 494 7.28 4.86 -3.75
CA PRO A 494 6.03 5.57 -3.98
C PRO A 494 4.78 4.72 -3.76
N TRP A 495 4.85 3.40 -3.97
CA TRP A 495 3.72 2.47 -3.76
C TRP A 495 3.32 2.31 -2.29
N LEU A 496 4.24 2.50 -1.35
CA LEU A 496 3.92 2.47 0.08
C LEU A 496 3.02 3.64 0.52
N THR A 497 2.90 4.68 -0.32
CA THR A 497 1.93 5.77 -0.11
C THR A 497 0.49 5.26 -0.05
N THR A 498 0.18 4.10 -0.65
CA THR A 498 -1.16 3.47 -0.56
C THR A 498 -1.57 3.22 0.89
N HIS A 499 -0.63 2.81 1.73
CA HIS A 499 -0.83 2.55 3.16
C HIS A 499 -1.01 3.81 4.01
N LEU A 500 -0.60 4.97 3.49
CA LEU A 500 -0.82 6.28 4.09
C LEU A 500 -2.14 6.89 3.62
N ALA A 501 -2.43 6.78 2.32
CA ALA A 501 -3.63 7.31 1.69
C ALA A 501 -4.91 6.67 2.23
N LEU A 502 -4.86 5.37 2.57
CA LEU A 502 -6.01 4.62 3.06
C LEU A 502 -6.57 5.12 4.42
N PRO A 503 -5.80 5.13 5.53
CA PRO A 503 -6.26 5.72 6.79
C PRO A 503 -6.57 7.21 6.67
N LEU A 504 -5.86 7.94 5.80
CA LEU A 504 -6.12 9.34 5.52
C LEU A 504 -7.52 9.55 4.89
N CYS A 505 -7.90 8.73 3.91
CA CYS A 505 -9.23 8.75 3.28
C CYS A 505 -10.34 8.39 4.29
N LEU A 506 -10.08 7.47 5.21
CA LEU A 506 -11.04 7.12 6.27
C LEU A 506 -11.27 8.28 7.24
N LEU A 507 -10.20 8.89 7.75
CA LEU A 507 -10.30 10.02 8.67
C LEU A 507 -10.95 11.24 7.99
N ALA A 508 -10.56 11.53 6.74
CA ALA A 508 -11.16 12.59 5.94
C ALA A 508 -12.65 12.31 5.66
N GLY A 509 -13.00 11.10 5.25
CA GLY A 509 -14.39 10.70 4.99
C GLY A 509 -15.26 10.74 6.24
N TYR A 510 -14.71 10.37 7.41
CA TYR A 510 -15.39 10.52 8.70
C TYR A 510 -15.71 11.99 9.03
N ALA A 511 -14.73 12.89 8.86
CA ALA A 511 -14.91 14.32 9.08
C ALA A 511 -15.91 14.94 8.08
N LEU A 512 -15.75 14.65 6.79
CA LEU A 512 -16.67 15.08 5.73
C LEU A 512 -18.09 14.57 5.97
N GLY A 513 -18.25 13.33 6.39
CA GLY A 513 -19.54 12.72 6.70
C GLY A 513 -20.32 13.52 7.74
N ARG A 514 -19.66 13.94 8.81
CA ARG A 514 -20.23 14.79 9.87
C ARG A 514 -20.54 16.21 9.40
N MET A 515 -19.67 16.79 8.57
CA MET A 515 -19.91 18.11 7.98
C MET A 515 -21.12 18.08 7.05
N LEU A 516 -21.20 17.07 6.17
CA LEU A 516 -22.30 16.86 5.23
C LEU A 516 -23.63 16.63 5.96
N SER A 517 -23.64 15.78 6.99
CA SER A 517 -24.86 15.52 7.77
C SER A 517 -25.37 16.79 8.47
N ARG A 518 -24.48 17.61 9.02
CA ARG A 518 -24.82 18.92 9.61
C ARG A 518 -25.38 19.89 8.57
N ALA A 519 -24.72 20.00 7.41
CA ALA A 519 -25.18 20.87 6.33
C ALA A 519 -26.56 20.46 5.80
N TRP A 520 -26.82 19.15 5.66
CA TRP A 520 -28.13 18.65 5.21
C TRP A 520 -29.23 18.83 6.26
N ALA A 521 -28.94 18.60 7.54
CA ALA A 521 -29.88 18.88 8.62
C ALA A 521 -30.27 20.37 8.69
N GLY A 522 -29.33 21.27 8.39
CA GLY A 522 -29.58 22.71 8.30
C GLY A 522 -30.29 23.17 7.01
N GLY A 523 -30.83 22.27 6.19
CA GLY A 523 -31.54 22.62 4.96
C GLY A 523 -30.64 23.13 3.81
N ALA A 524 -29.31 22.99 3.93
CA ALA A 524 -28.35 23.55 2.96
C ALA A 524 -28.20 22.71 1.69
N ARG A 525 -28.85 21.54 1.59
CA ARG A 525 -28.51 20.51 0.59
C ARG A 525 -28.41 21.05 -0.84
N LEU A 526 -29.44 21.72 -1.33
CA LEU A 526 -29.46 22.21 -2.71
C LEU A 526 -28.47 23.36 -2.91
N ARG A 527 -28.42 24.32 -1.97
CA ARG A 527 -27.48 25.46 -2.03
C ARG A 527 -26.03 25.02 -1.95
N LEU A 528 -25.73 23.99 -1.17
CA LEU A 528 -24.41 23.38 -1.07
C LEU A 528 -24.00 22.73 -2.39
N LEU A 529 -24.89 21.94 -3.01
CA LEU A 529 -24.60 21.30 -4.30
C LEU A 529 -24.33 22.36 -5.38
N TRP A 530 -25.14 23.43 -5.43
CA TRP A 530 -24.90 24.56 -6.32
C TRP A 530 -23.58 25.27 -6.03
N GLY A 531 -23.30 25.56 -4.76
CA GLY A 531 -22.05 26.20 -4.35
C GLY A 531 -20.82 25.38 -4.70
N ALA A 532 -20.85 24.08 -4.42
CA ALA A 532 -19.80 23.14 -4.78
C ALA A 532 -19.60 23.04 -6.30
N ALA A 533 -20.69 22.97 -7.07
CA ALA A 533 -20.63 22.94 -8.53
C ALA A 533 -20.06 24.24 -9.12
N ALA A 534 -20.50 25.41 -8.64
CA ALA A 534 -19.98 26.70 -9.07
C ALA A 534 -18.49 26.85 -8.76
N MET A 535 -18.07 26.48 -7.55
CA MET A 535 -16.66 26.50 -7.13
C MET A 535 -15.80 25.55 -7.96
N ALA A 536 -16.26 24.31 -8.18
CA ALA A 536 -15.56 23.33 -9.00
C ALA A 536 -15.45 23.80 -10.47
N LEU A 537 -16.53 24.35 -11.03
CA LEU A 537 -16.53 24.89 -12.40
C LEU A 537 -15.58 26.07 -12.54
N GLY A 538 -15.63 27.05 -11.62
CA GLY A 538 -14.75 28.21 -11.64
C GLY A 538 -13.28 27.84 -11.53
N ALA A 539 -12.95 26.92 -10.62
CA ALA A 539 -11.60 26.39 -10.50
C ALA A 539 -11.17 25.61 -11.76
N GLY A 540 -12.05 24.78 -12.31
CA GLY A 540 -11.80 24.06 -13.55
C GLY A 540 -11.50 25.01 -14.71
N LEU A 541 -12.35 26.02 -14.93
CA LEU A 541 -12.14 27.03 -15.98
C LEU A 541 -10.82 27.77 -15.78
N ALA A 542 -10.51 28.20 -14.55
CA ALA A 542 -9.26 28.89 -14.25
C ALA A 542 -8.01 28.04 -14.53
N VAL A 543 -8.12 26.72 -14.46
CA VAL A 543 -7.00 25.78 -14.64
C VAL A 543 -6.83 25.37 -16.10
N TYR A 544 -7.93 25.11 -16.81
CA TYR A 544 -7.90 24.55 -18.15
C TYR A 544 -7.98 25.59 -19.25
N MET A 545 -8.57 26.75 -18.99
CA MET A 545 -8.65 27.78 -20.02
C MET A 545 -7.29 28.48 -20.17
N PRO A 546 -6.86 28.76 -21.41
CA PRO A 546 -5.62 29.47 -21.71
C PRO A 546 -5.77 30.99 -21.45
N TRP A 547 -6.35 31.33 -20.31
CA TRP A 547 -6.60 32.70 -19.88
C TRP A 547 -5.39 33.29 -19.14
N PRO A 548 -5.19 34.62 -19.24
CA PRO A 548 -4.19 35.31 -18.44
C PRO A 548 -4.56 35.27 -16.94
N ALA A 549 -3.60 35.55 -16.07
CA ALA A 549 -3.74 35.37 -14.61
C ALA A 549 -4.90 36.21 -14.03
N GLU A 550 -5.12 37.41 -14.55
CA GLU A 550 -6.19 38.32 -14.13
C GLU A 550 -7.56 37.72 -14.45
N ALA A 551 -7.73 37.19 -15.66
CA ALA A 551 -8.98 36.55 -16.08
C ALA A 551 -9.27 35.28 -15.27
N ARG A 552 -8.23 34.51 -14.90
CA ARG A 552 -8.38 33.36 -13.98
C ARG A 552 -8.84 33.82 -12.59
N ALA A 553 -8.24 34.89 -12.05
CA ALA A 553 -8.63 35.45 -10.77
C ALA A 553 -10.07 35.95 -10.77
N VAL A 554 -10.51 36.62 -11.85
CA VAL A 554 -11.90 37.06 -12.04
C VAL A 554 -12.84 35.86 -12.10
N ALA A 555 -12.50 34.79 -12.84
CA ALA A 555 -13.33 33.60 -12.92
C ALA A 555 -13.50 32.89 -11.57
N VAL A 556 -12.42 32.75 -10.79
CA VAL A 556 -12.47 32.19 -9.44
C VAL A 556 -13.27 33.10 -8.49
N GLY A 557 -13.06 34.42 -8.56
CA GLY A 557 -13.80 35.39 -7.77
C GLY A 557 -15.30 35.39 -8.07
N ALA A 558 -15.68 35.33 -9.34
CA ALA A 558 -17.07 35.22 -9.77
C ALA A 558 -17.71 33.90 -9.31
N ALA A 559 -16.99 32.78 -9.42
CA ALA A 559 -17.45 31.49 -8.92
C ALA A 559 -17.62 31.47 -7.40
N ALA A 560 -16.71 32.12 -6.65
CA ALA A 560 -16.84 32.29 -5.21
C ALA A 560 -18.03 33.19 -4.84
N ALA A 561 -18.27 34.26 -5.59
CA ALA A 561 -19.43 35.12 -5.40
C ALA A 561 -20.74 34.34 -5.61
N VAL A 562 -20.87 33.63 -6.73
CA VAL A 562 -22.07 32.84 -7.07
C VAL A 562 -22.24 31.64 -6.12
N GLY A 563 -21.15 30.96 -5.77
CA GLY A 563 -21.20 29.71 -5.03
C GLY A 563 -21.24 29.87 -3.51
N LEU A 564 -20.53 30.86 -2.95
CA LEU A 564 -20.36 31.01 -1.51
C LEU A 564 -21.25 32.12 -0.89
N LEU A 565 -21.54 33.22 -1.60
CA LEU A 565 -22.36 34.30 -1.03
C LEU A 565 -23.76 33.85 -0.62
N PRO A 566 -24.49 33.00 -1.38
CA PRO A 566 -25.81 32.52 -0.94
C PRO A 566 -25.73 31.69 0.35
N LEU A 567 -24.63 30.97 0.55
CA LEU A 567 -24.38 30.16 1.74
C LEU A 567 -23.97 31.03 2.94
N LEU A 568 -23.15 32.06 2.71
CA LEU A 568 -22.75 33.05 3.70
C LEU A 568 -23.94 33.89 4.17
N ALA A 569 -24.78 34.37 3.24
CA ALA A 569 -26.01 35.11 3.55
C ALA A 569 -26.99 34.27 4.40
N GLY A 570 -27.04 32.96 4.14
CA GLY A 570 -27.81 32.00 4.95
C GLY A 570 -27.14 31.59 6.27
N ARG A 571 -25.99 32.17 6.65
CA ARG A 571 -25.18 31.81 7.83
C ARG A 571 -24.82 30.31 7.90
N MET A 572 -24.63 29.68 6.75
CA MET A 572 -24.42 28.23 6.61
C MET A 572 -22.92 27.88 6.62
N ALA A 573 -22.20 28.18 7.70
CA ALA A 573 -20.73 28.08 7.75
C ALA A 573 -20.17 26.71 7.31
N THR A 574 -20.81 25.60 7.73
CA THR A 574 -20.40 24.25 7.31
C THR A 574 -20.59 24.01 5.81
N ALA A 575 -21.66 24.55 5.23
CA ALA A 575 -21.91 24.43 3.79
C ALA A 575 -20.93 25.29 2.98
N VAL A 576 -20.57 26.49 3.46
CA VAL A 576 -19.52 27.33 2.86
C VAL A 576 -18.19 26.56 2.82
N ALA A 577 -17.78 25.98 3.95
CA ALA A 577 -16.55 25.20 4.02
C ALA A 577 -16.55 24.01 3.04
N LEU A 578 -17.65 23.25 2.95
CA LEU A 578 -17.77 22.13 2.02
C LEU A 578 -17.74 22.59 0.55
N ALA A 579 -18.42 23.69 0.21
CA ALA A 579 -18.40 24.25 -1.15
C ALA A 579 -16.99 24.72 -1.53
N ALA A 580 -16.27 25.34 -0.60
CA ALA A 580 -14.89 25.78 -0.81
C ALA A 580 -13.88 24.64 -1.00
N LEU A 581 -14.19 23.43 -0.50
CA LEU A 581 -13.36 22.23 -0.68
C LEU A 581 -13.59 21.51 -2.02
N ALA A 582 -14.70 21.79 -2.72
CA ALA A 582 -15.07 21.10 -3.97
C ALA A 582 -13.98 21.17 -5.07
N PRO A 583 -13.25 22.29 -5.27
CA PRO A 583 -12.14 22.34 -6.22
C PRO A 583 -11.07 21.28 -5.98
N LEU A 584 -10.73 20.98 -4.72
CA LEU A 584 -9.67 20.03 -4.38
C LEU A 584 -9.99 18.60 -4.83
N LEU A 585 -11.28 18.23 -4.82
CA LEU A 585 -11.72 16.94 -5.37
C LEU A 585 -11.51 16.89 -6.89
N LEU A 586 -11.89 17.96 -7.60
CA LEU A 586 -11.69 18.06 -9.05
C LEU A 586 -10.21 18.01 -9.43
N PHE A 587 -9.36 18.72 -8.68
CA PHE A 587 -7.90 18.64 -8.85
C PHE A 587 -7.37 17.24 -8.58
N GLY A 588 -7.86 16.56 -7.55
CA GLY A 588 -7.52 15.17 -7.27
C GLY A 588 -7.85 14.27 -8.46
N VAL A 589 -9.09 14.33 -8.97
CA VAL A 589 -9.52 13.55 -10.14
C VAL A 589 -8.64 13.83 -11.36
N LYS A 590 -8.34 15.10 -11.65
CA LYS A 590 -7.42 15.46 -12.73
C LYS A 590 -6.06 14.80 -12.54
N THR A 591 -5.44 15.00 -11.37
CA THR A 591 -4.11 14.47 -11.06
C THR A 591 -4.11 12.94 -11.16
N GLY A 592 -5.15 12.27 -10.68
CA GLY A 592 -5.32 10.83 -10.84
C GLY A 592 -5.41 10.39 -12.31
N ILE A 593 -6.19 11.09 -13.13
CA ILE A 593 -6.33 10.79 -14.57
C ILE A 593 -5.00 11.03 -15.29
N THR A 594 -4.35 12.18 -15.10
CA THR A 594 -3.08 12.49 -15.74
C THR A 594 -2.00 11.50 -15.31
N ALA A 595 -1.85 11.23 -14.02
CA ALA A 595 -0.85 10.30 -13.52
C ALA A 595 -1.10 8.86 -13.98
N SER A 596 -2.36 8.42 -14.13
CA SER A 596 -2.67 7.01 -14.44
C SER A 596 -2.79 6.70 -15.94
N PHE A 597 -3.22 7.67 -16.75
CA PHE A 597 -3.52 7.45 -18.17
C PHE A 597 -2.60 8.21 -19.14
N GLN A 598 -2.05 9.35 -18.73
CA GLN A 598 -1.20 10.17 -19.62
C GLN A 598 0.28 9.96 -19.32
N ASN A 599 0.63 10.00 -18.03
CA ASN A 599 2.00 9.89 -17.54
C ASN A 599 2.23 8.59 -16.77
N GLY A 600 1.39 7.57 -16.99
CA GLY A 600 1.39 6.30 -16.26
C GLY A 600 2.79 5.73 -16.13
N ASP A 601 3.49 5.61 -17.25
CA ASP A 601 4.81 5.04 -17.36
C ASP A 601 5.87 6.04 -17.82
N VAL A 602 5.65 7.35 -17.65
CA VAL A 602 6.57 8.42 -18.07
C VAL A 602 7.10 9.16 -16.84
N PRO A 603 8.39 9.53 -16.76
CA PRO A 603 9.03 10.12 -15.58
C PRO A 603 8.64 11.60 -15.30
N ARG A 604 7.36 11.93 -15.47
CA ARG A 604 6.76 13.23 -15.12
C ARG A 604 6.08 13.21 -13.75
N GLU A 605 5.80 12.02 -13.22
CA GLU A 605 5.11 11.83 -11.95
C GLU A 605 6.09 11.33 -10.88
N LEU A 606 6.07 11.93 -9.68
CA LEU A 606 6.80 11.38 -8.51
C LEU A 606 6.46 9.91 -8.18
N LEU A 607 5.33 9.37 -8.67
CA LEU A 607 4.98 7.96 -8.49
C LEU A 607 5.81 7.02 -9.39
N VAL A 608 6.61 7.56 -10.32
CA VAL A 608 7.46 6.81 -11.25
C VAL A 608 8.89 6.75 -10.70
N TYR A 609 9.17 5.71 -9.90
CA TYR A 609 10.49 5.48 -9.29
C TYR A 609 11.51 4.75 -10.18
N THR A 610 11.11 3.69 -10.88
CA THR A 610 11.93 3.02 -11.92
C THR A 610 10.98 2.23 -12.79
N GLN A 611 10.67 2.74 -13.97
CA GLN A 611 9.59 2.21 -14.79
C GLN A 611 10.12 1.77 -16.15
N THR A 612 9.67 0.61 -16.61
CA THR A 612 9.86 0.18 -18.00
C THR A 612 9.24 1.22 -18.92
N SER A 613 10.02 1.72 -19.88
CA SER A 613 9.51 2.74 -20.79
C SER A 613 8.51 2.13 -21.80
N PRO A 614 7.61 2.95 -22.37
CA PRO A 614 6.72 2.50 -23.43
C PRO A 614 7.44 2.20 -24.75
N ALA A 615 8.74 2.49 -24.87
CA ALA A 615 9.53 2.06 -26.03
C ALA A 615 9.74 0.54 -26.06
N VAL A 616 9.69 -0.14 -24.91
CA VAL A 616 9.83 -1.61 -24.86
C VAL A 616 8.67 -2.31 -25.60
N PRO A 617 7.38 -2.04 -25.29
CA PRO A 617 6.28 -2.53 -26.12
C PRO A 617 6.39 -2.13 -27.61
N ASP A 618 6.89 -0.94 -27.93
CA ASP A 618 7.11 -0.54 -29.35
C ASP A 618 8.14 -1.45 -30.03
N VAL A 619 9.28 -1.71 -29.38
CA VAL A 619 10.32 -2.62 -29.89
C VAL A 619 9.77 -4.05 -30.01
N ALA A 620 9.05 -4.55 -29.01
CA ALA A 620 8.39 -5.85 -29.09
C ALA A 620 7.39 -5.92 -30.26
N GLY A 621 6.65 -4.83 -30.50
CA GLY A 621 5.76 -4.67 -31.65
C GLY A 621 6.49 -4.65 -33.00
N ARG A 622 7.67 -4.01 -33.08
CA ARG A 622 8.54 -4.04 -34.27
C ARG A 622 9.05 -5.45 -34.56
N ILE A 623 9.47 -6.18 -33.53
CA ILE A 623 9.90 -7.58 -33.66
C ILE A 623 8.73 -8.44 -34.16
N ALA A 624 7.54 -8.26 -33.60
CA ALA A 624 6.34 -8.99 -34.04
C ALA A 624 5.96 -8.66 -35.50
N ARG A 625 6.09 -7.40 -35.94
CA ARG A 625 5.89 -7.01 -37.35
C ARG A 625 6.91 -7.67 -38.26
N LEU A 626 8.20 -7.61 -37.92
CA LEU A 626 9.26 -8.27 -38.70
C LEU A 626 9.03 -9.79 -38.80
N ALA A 627 8.63 -10.42 -37.69
CA ALA A 627 8.31 -11.85 -37.65
C ALA A 627 7.15 -12.22 -38.58
N ALA A 628 6.12 -11.36 -38.69
CA ALA A 628 4.99 -11.54 -39.57
C ALA A 628 5.36 -11.31 -41.05
N GLU A 629 6.10 -10.24 -41.35
CA GLU A 629 6.56 -9.89 -42.70
C GLU A 629 7.49 -10.95 -43.30
N THR A 630 8.32 -11.57 -42.46
CA THR A 630 9.27 -12.61 -42.89
C THR A 630 8.67 -14.01 -42.94
N GLY A 631 7.46 -14.20 -42.43
CA GLY A 631 6.80 -15.52 -42.34
C GLY A 631 7.40 -16.47 -41.30
N LEU A 632 8.41 -16.05 -40.54
CA LEU A 632 9.04 -16.87 -39.49
C LEU A 632 8.19 -16.97 -38.21
N GLY A 633 7.28 -16.02 -37.98
CA GLY A 633 6.41 -16.02 -36.81
C GLY A 633 7.19 -16.14 -35.50
N ARG A 634 6.86 -17.13 -34.67
CA ARG A 634 7.51 -17.33 -33.36
C ARG A 634 8.89 -18.00 -33.43
N ASP A 635 9.34 -18.38 -34.63
CA ASP A 635 10.66 -18.99 -34.88
C ASP A 635 11.72 -17.97 -35.31
N LEU A 636 11.37 -16.67 -35.39
CA LEU A 636 12.32 -15.57 -35.63
C LEU A 636 13.48 -15.65 -34.61
N PRO A 637 14.76 -15.69 -35.05
CA PRO A 637 15.89 -15.74 -34.15
C PRO A 637 16.06 -14.43 -33.37
N LEU A 638 16.17 -14.52 -32.05
CA LEU A 638 16.31 -13.39 -31.14
C LEU A 638 17.50 -13.61 -30.21
N VAL A 639 18.31 -12.57 -30.01
CA VAL A 639 19.42 -12.55 -29.05
C VAL A 639 19.22 -11.38 -28.11
N VAL A 640 19.18 -11.64 -26.80
CA VAL A 640 18.95 -10.63 -25.77
C VAL A 640 20.06 -10.69 -24.73
N ASP A 641 20.60 -9.52 -24.40
CA ASP A 641 21.60 -9.35 -23.35
C ASP A 641 21.04 -9.63 -21.95
N THR A 642 21.72 -10.48 -21.18
CA THR A 642 21.34 -10.80 -19.81
C THR A 642 21.60 -9.69 -18.80
N THR A 643 22.41 -8.66 -19.13
CA THR A 643 22.56 -7.46 -18.28
C THR A 643 21.20 -6.90 -17.91
N TYR A 644 20.25 -6.91 -18.86
CA TYR A 644 18.86 -6.54 -18.63
C TYR A 644 17.88 -7.58 -19.20
N ALA A 645 17.86 -8.79 -18.63
CA ALA A 645 16.93 -9.85 -19.07
C ALA A 645 15.44 -9.49 -18.92
N TRP A 646 15.11 -8.64 -17.93
CA TRP A 646 13.76 -8.15 -17.68
C TRP A 646 13.61 -6.73 -18.24
N PRO A 647 12.61 -6.48 -19.10
CA PRO A 647 11.31 -7.14 -19.19
C PRO A 647 11.15 -8.18 -20.32
N TRP A 648 12.22 -8.47 -21.07
CA TRP A 648 12.15 -9.27 -22.31
C TRP A 648 11.61 -10.68 -22.10
N GLN A 649 11.85 -11.29 -20.94
CA GLN A 649 11.25 -12.59 -20.55
C GLN A 649 9.73 -12.61 -20.73
N TRP A 650 9.04 -11.52 -20.42
CA TRP A 650 7.60 -11.41 -20.63
C TRP A 650 7.24 -11.15 -22.09
N TYR A 651 7.81 -10.10 -22.71
CA TYR A 651 7.39 -9.68 -24.05
C TYR A 651 7.80 -10.66 -25.17
N LEU A 652 8.85 -11.45 -24.94
CA LEU A 652 9.36 -12.42 -25.90
C LEU A 652 9.04 -13.88 -25.51
N ARG A 653 8.22 -14.11 -24.48
CA ARG A 653 7.89 -15.44 -23.94
C ARG A 653 7.38 -16.47 -24.95
N ASP A 654 6.77 -16.00 -26.03
CA ASP A 654 6.15 -16.85 -27.06
C ASP A 654 7.14 -17.26 -28.17
N TYR A 655 8.36 -16.68 -28.22
CA TYR A 655 9.35 -16.99 -29.25
C TYR A 655 10.17 -18.23 -28.88
N ARG A 656 10.37 -19.12 -29.85
CA ARG A 656 11.04 -20.42 -29.66
C ARG A 656 12.55 -20.34 -29.86
N ASN A 657 13.02 -19.43 -30.72
CA ASN A 657 14.43 -19.23 -31.04
C ASN A 657 15.00 -17.99 -30.33
N LEU A 658 14.77 -17.91 -29.02
CA LEU A 658 15.23 -16.83 -28.15
C LEU A 658 16.47 -17.26 -27.36
N ARG A 659 17.55 -16.49 -27.43
CA ARG A 659 18.79 -16.72 -26.71
C ARG A 659 19.10 -15.55 -25.79
N TYR A 660 19.24 -15.85 -24.50
CA TYR A 660 19.79 -14.91 -23.53
C TYR A 660 21.30 -15.09 -23.44
N VAL A 661 22.07 -14.03 -23.67
CA VAL A 661 23.54 -14.08 -23.74
C VAL A 661 24.18 -13.11 -22.75
N SER A 662 25.28 -13.53 -22.12
CA SER A 662 26.07 -12.66 -21.25
C SER A 662 27.15 -11.91 -22.06
N PRO A 663 27.37 -10.61 -21.81
CA PRO A 663 28.38 -9.81 -22.52
C PRO A 663 29.81 -10.33 -22.32
N THR A 664 30.11 -10.88 -21.14
CA THR A 664 31.46 -11.35 -20.77
C THR A 664 31.70 -12.82 -21.13
N GLN A 665 30.63 -13.61 -21.30
CA GLN A 665 30.70 -15.03 -21.64
C GLN A 665 29.56 -15.39 -22.61
N GLY A 666 29.90 -15.74 -23.85
CA GLY A 666 28.96 -16.34 -24.79
C GLY A 666 28.39 -15.43 -25.88
N PHE A 667 28.75 -14.14 -25.94
CA PHE A 667 28.45 -13.33 -27.13
C PHE A 667 29.32 -13.80 -28.31
N THR A 668 28.76 -14.71 -29.10
CA THR A 668 29.33 -15.21 -30.37
C THR A 668 28.64 -14.54 -31.55
N GLN A 669 29.07 -14.83 -32.79
CA GLN A 669 28.41 -14.30 -33.98
C GLN A 669 26.88 -14.54 -33.90
N PRO A 670 26.05 -13.49 -33.97
CA PRO A 670 24.61 -13.67 -33.89
C PRO A 670 24.11 -14.51 -35.08
N PRO A 671 23.10 -15.37 -34.90
CA PRO A 671 22.52 -16.13 -36.00
C PRO A 671 22.09 -15.21 -37.16
N GLN A 672 22.20 -15.69 -38.39
CA GLN A 672 21.82 -14.90 -39.56
C GLN A 672 20.34 -14.50 -39.47
N GLY A 673 20.05 -13.21 -39.68
CA GLY A 673 18.69 -12.67 -39.59
C GLY A 673 18.17 -12.51 -38.16
N ALA A 674 19.01 -12.64 -37.13
CA ALA A 674 18.60 -12.45 -35.75
C ALA A 674 18.40 -10.98 -35.39
N VAL A 675 17.35 -10.65 -34.64
CA VAL A 675 17.25 -9.36 -33.94
C VAL A 675 18.09 -9.45 -32.67
N VAL A 676 18.96 -8.47 -32.44
CA VAL A 676 19.84 -8.42 -31.27
C VAL A 676 19.47 -7.23 -30.39
N ILE A 677 19.22 -7.46 -29.10
CA ILE A 677 18.97 -6.41 -28.11
C ILE A 677 20.11 -6.43 -27.10
N LEU A 678 20.84 -5.31 -26.99
CA LEU A 678 21.97 -5.16 -26.08
C LEU A 678 21.80 -3.96 -25.14
N ALA A 679 22.35 -4.08 -23.93
CA ALA A 679 22.57 -2.92 -23.09
C ALA A 679 23.46 -1.90 -23.83
N TYR A 680 23.19 -0.61 -23.65
CA TYR A 680 23.94 0.44 -24.35
C TYR A 680 25.46 0.33 -24.15
N GLU A 681 25.89 -0.05 -22.95
CA GLU A 681 27.29 -0.24 -22.57
C GLU A 681 27.97 -1.39 -23.34
N ASN A 682 27.20 -2.40 -23.77
CA ASN A 682 27.70 -3.59 -24.48
C ASN A 682 27.57 -3.47 -26.00
N ALA A 683 27.07 -2.35 -26.52
CA ALA A 683 26.81 -2.17 -27.95
C ALA A 683 28.05 -2.27 -28.84
N GLY A 684 29.25 -2.06 -28.27
CA GLY A 684 30.52 -2.26 -28.95
C GLY A 684 30.69 -3.69 -29.51
N LEU A 685 30.03 -4.68 -28.91
CA LEU A 685 30.06 -6.08 -29.37
C LEU A 685 29.48 -6.26 -30.79
N MET A 686 28.64 -5.35 -31.26
CA MET A 686 28.04 -5.39 -32.60
C MET A 686 28.89 -4.69 -33.67
N GLN A 687 30.01 -4.05 -33.32
CA GLN A 687 30.88 -3.37 -34.29
C GLN A 687 31.30 -4.26 -35.49
N PRO A 688 31.70 -5.53 -35.30
CA PRO A 688 32.10 -6.40 -36.42
C PRO A 688 30.95 -6.75 -37.38
N TYR A 689 29.70 -6.60 -36.94
CA TYR A 689 28.51 -7.06 -37.67
C TYR A 689 27.66 -5.93 -38.24
N GLN A 690 28.08 -4.65 -38.08
CA GLN A 690 27.28 -3.48 -38.47
C GLN A 690 26.79 -3.53 -39.93
N GLY A 691 27.58 -4.09 -40.85
CA GLY A 691 27.21 -4.20 -42.27
C GLY A 691 26.01 -5.13 -42.56
N ALA A 692 25.60 -5.98 -41.61
CA ALA A 692 24.45 -6.87 -41.75
C ALA A 692 23.16 -6.32 -41.10
N TYR A 693 23.23 -5.15 -40.45
CA TYR A 693 22.15 -4.60 -39.64
C TYR A 693 21.80 -3.16 -40.03
N MET A 694 20.54 -2.78 -39.80
CA MET A 694 20.11 -1.39 -39.88
C MET A 694 20.77 -0.56 -38.77
N PRO A 695 20.81 0.79 -38.90
CA PRO A 695 21.20 1.67 -37.79
C PRO A 695 20.42 1.31 -36.51
N PRO A 696 21.11 1.12 -35.37
CA PRO A 696 20.46 0.58 -34.19
C PRO A 696 19.44 1.56 -33.62
N TYR A 697 18.32 1.02 -33.17
CA TYR A 697 17.28 1.79 -32.49
C TYR A 697 17.65 1.93 -31.01
N ARG A 698 18.08 3.13 -30.60
CA ARG A 698 18.36 3.47 -29.21
C ARG A 698 17.09 3.90 -28.49
N TYR A 699 16.80 3.31 -27.34
CA TYR A 699 15.64 3.67 -26.52
C TYR A 699 15.96 3.55 -25.02
N PRO A 700 15.25 4.30 -24.16
CA PRO A 700 15.33 4.09 -22.72
C PRO A 700 14.65 2.76 -22.39
N LEU A 701 15.35 1.82 -21.78
CA LEU A 701 14.76 0.60 -21.23
C LEU A 701 13.93 0.93 -19.98
N ARG A 702 14.56 1.67 -19.06
CA ARG A 702 13.95 2.13 -17.80
C ARG A 702 14.24 3.61 -17.61
N TRP A 703 13.32 4.28 -16.92
CA TRP A 703 13.45 5.70 -16.58
C TRP A 703 12.71 6.06 -15.28
N TRP A 704 13.08 7.19 -14.68
CA TRP A 704 12.50 7.62 -13.40
C TRP A 704 12.46 9.13 -13.22
N PHE A 705 11.57 9.56 -12.32
CA PHE A 705 11.36 10.97 -11.98
C PHE A 705 12.66 11.60 -11.47
N PRO A 706 12.98 12.85 -11.88
CA PRO A 706 14.17 13.53 -11.40
C PRO A 706 14.00 13.89 -9.92
N GLU A 707 14.81 13.30 -9.05
CA GLU A 707 14.67 13.35 -7.58
C GLU A 707 15.20 14.66 -6.97
N VAL A 708 14.84 15.79 -7.57
CA VAL A 708 15.27 17.15 -7.20
C VAL A 708 14.86 17.57 -5.79
N TYR A 709 13.97 16.82 -5.14
CA TYR A 709 13.61 17.03 -3.74
C TYR A 709 14.72 16.53 -2.78
N ARG A 710 15.70 15.76 -3.23
CA ARG A 710 16.82 15.27 -2.41
C ARG A 710 17.76 16.38 -1.95
N ASP A 711 17.80 17.50 -2.65
CA ASP A 711 18.73 18.63 -2.39
C ASP A 711 18.48 19.39 -1.07
N ILE A 712 17.47 18.98 -0.28
CA ILE A 712 17.22 19.52 1.08
C ILE A 712 18.16 18.88 2.12
N ALA A 713 18.98 17.90 1.74
CA ALA A 713 19.99 17.28 2.62
C ALA A 713 21.17 18.24 2.91
N ARG A 714 21.05 19.08 3.94
CA ARG A 714 22.09 19.98 4.45
C ARG A 714 22.56 19.58 5.86
N PRO A 715 23.79 19.88 6.29
CA PRO A 715 24.39 19.26 7.48
C PRO A 715 23.74 19.55 8.84
N LYS A 716 22.77 20.48 8.97
CA LYS A 716 22.07 20.77 10.24
C LYS A 716 20.56 20.93 10.04
N LEU A 717 19.75 20.29 10.89
CA LEU A 717 18.28 20.40 10.90
C LEU A 717 17.79 21.87 10.92
N GLY A 718 18.43 22.73 11.71
CA GLY A 718 18.08 24.15 11.79
C GLY A 718 18.27 24.89 10.46
N ASP A 719 19.33 24.57 9.73
CA ASP A 719 19.60 25.17 8.41
C ASP A 719 18.61 24.64 7.36
N ALA A 720 18.24 23.35 7.42
CA ALA A 720 17.23 22.76 6.55
C ALA A 720 15.84 23.38 6.78
N ILE A 721 15.43 23.57 8.04
CA ILE A 721 14.17 24.26 8.39
C ILE A 721 14.22 25.71 7.94
N LEU A 722 15.32 26.43 8.23
CA LEU A 722 15.46 27.83 7.86
C LEU A 722 15.47 28.03 6.34
N ASP A 723 16.11 27.13 5.58
CA ASP A 723 16.12 27.17 4.12
C ASP A 723 14.80 26.73 3.50
N PHE A 724 14.09 25.77 4.09
CA PHE A 724 12.71 25.48 3.71
C PHE A 724 11.84 26.73 3.89
N VAL A 725 11.90 27.36 5.06
CA VAL A 725 11.16 28.61 5.36
C VAL A 725 11.58 29.74 4.42
N ARG A 726 12.87 29.93 4.15
CA ARG A 726 13.36 30.90 3.16
C ARG A 726 12.90 30.56 1.75
N GLY A 727 12.85 29.27 1.41
CA GLY A 727 12.38 28.73 0.14
C GLY A 727 10.91 29.01 -0.10
N LEU A 728 10.07 28.93 0.94
CA LEU A 728 8.67 29.37 0.90
C LEU A 728 8.53 30.87 0.62
N GLY A 729 9.55 31.68 0.92
CA GLY A 729 9.58 33.11 0.57
C GLY A 729 9.99 33.42 -0.88
N ARG A 730 10.53 32.45 -1.63
CA ARG A 730 10.99 32.65 -3.01
C ARG A 730 9.83 32.50 -4.02
N PRO A 731 9.57 33.49 -4.89
CA PRO A 731 8.53 33.38 -5.91
C PRO A 731 8.71 32.18 -6.85
N SER A 732 9.95 31.86 -7.21
CA SER A 732 10.30 30.73 -8.09
C SER A 732 9.91 29.37 -7.50
N THR A 733 9.90 29.21 -6.18
CA THR A 733 9.44 27.99 -5.51
C THR A 733 7.97 27.73 -5.83
N TRP A 734 7.12 28.74 -5.62
CA TRP A 734 5.69 28.64 -5.87
C TRP A 734 5.36 28.58 -7.36
N GLU A 735 6.16 29.21 -8.22
CA GLU A 735 6.02 29.06 -9.66
C GLU A 735 6.30 27.62 -10.10
N ASN A 736 7.37 27.00 -9.61
CA ASN A 736 7.72 25.61 -9.92
C ASN A 736 6.69 24.62 -9.37
N TRP A 737 6.25 24.79 -8.12
CA TRP A 737 5.17 23.98 -7.54
C TRP A 737 3.85 24.19 -8.29
N GLY A 738 3.50 25.43 -8.63
CA GLY A 738 2.31 25.75 -9.41
C GLY A 738 2.35 25.11 -10.80
N ARG A 739 3.51 25.12 -11.47
CA ARG A 739 3.73 24.46 -12.76
C ARG A 739 3.65 22.94 -12.64
N TYR A 740 4.21 22.35 -11.60
CA TYR A 740 4.10 20.91 -11.36
C TYR A 740 2.65 20.51 -11.06
N LEU A 741 1.97 21.20 -10.15
CA LEU A 741 0.58 20.88 -9.78
C LEU A 741 -0.40 21.09 -10.95
N ARG A 742 -0.16 22.08 -11.82
CA ARG A 742 -1.01 22.35 -12.98
C ARG A 742 -0.66 21.49 -14.19
N ASP A 743 0.61 21.41 -14.55
CA ASP A 743 1.08 20.91 -15.85
C ASP A 743 1.89 19.60 -15.74
N ARG A 744 2.14 19.10 -14.52
CA ARG A 744 3.00 17.93 -14.23
C ARG A 744 4.39 18.03 -14.88
N VAL A 745 4.91 19.25 -14.98
CA VAL A 745 6.28 19.51 -15.45
C VAL A 745 7.23 19.38 -14.26
N PRO A 746 8.20 18.44 -14.27
CA PRO A 746 9.14 18.28 -13.17
C PRO A 746 9.96 19.56 -12.88
N PRO A 747 10.49 19.74 -11.67
CA PRO A 747 11.26 20.93 -11.32
C PRO A 747 12.68 20.91 -11.93
N ALA A 748 12.83 21.32 -13.21
CA ALA A 748 14.09 21.69 -13.91
C ALA A 748 13.73 22.40 -15.25
N PRO A 749 14.67 22.98 -16.05
CA PRO A 749 14.43 24.23 -16.78
C PRO A 749 13.35 24.17 -17.88
N VAL A 750 12.75 25.34 -18.05
CA VAL A 750 11.77 25.76 -19.05
C VAL A 750 12.37 25.63 -20.44
N ASN A 751 12.40 24.43 -21.00
CA ASN A 751 12.41 24.23 -22.44
C ASN A 751 11.19 23.39 -22.79
N ARG A 752 10.13 24.10 -23.18
CA ARG A 752 8.89 23.52 -23.68
C ARG A 752 9.20 22.91 -25.05
N GLN A 753 9.60 21.64 -25.08
CA GLN A 753 9.53 20.84 -26.31
C GLN A 753 8.29 19.94 -26.22
N GLU A 754 7.40 20.16 -27.17
CA GLU A 754 6.09 19.53 -27.23
C GLU A 754 6.22 18.08 -27.68
N GLY A 755 5.64 17.18 -26.87
CA GLY A 755 5.57 15.74 -27.09
C GLY A 755 5.65 14.98 -25.77
N VAL A 756 4.67 14.08 -25.52
CA VAL A 756 4.68 13.18 -24.34
C VAL A 756 5.89 12.23 -24.38
N TRP A 757 6.46 12.03 -25.58
CA TRP A 757 7.54 11.10 -25.90
C TRP A 757 8.94 11.73 -25.91
N VAL A 758 9.08 13.03 -25.72
CA VAL A 758 10.39 13.68 -25.72
C VAL A 758 11.11 13.29 -24.43
N ARG A 759 12.17 12.48 -24.58
CA ARG A 759 13.09 12.10 -23.51
C ARG A 759 13.43 13.34 -22.70
N CYS A 760 12.97 13.37 -21.45
CA CYS A 760 13.31 14.40 -20.48
C CYS A 760 14.84 14.37 -20.28
N PRO A 761 15.59 15.41 -20.70
CA PRO A 761 17.05 15.37 -20.72
C PRO A 761 17.70 15.23 -19.34
N TRP A 762 16.95 15.58 -18.28
CA TRP A 762 17.40 15.54 -16.88
C TRP A 762 16.74 14.41 -16.07
N CYS A 763 15.95 13.55 -16.71
CA CYS A 763 15.38 12.38 -16.06
C CYS A 763 16.39 11.23 -16.09
N GLY A 764 16.43 10.42 -15.03
CA GLY A 764 17.30 9.25 -14.99
C GLY A 764 16.79 8.18 -15.95
N SER A 765 17.72 7.51 -16.64
CA SER A 765 17.38 6.42 -17.57
C SER A 765 18.52 5.44 -17.75
N VAL A 766 18.18 4.18 -17.99
CA VAL A 766 19.07 3.16 -18.52
C VAL A 766 18.63 2.84 -19.94
N ASP A 767 19.57 2.80 -20.89
CA ASP A 767 19.29 2.67 -22.32
C ASP A 767 19.68 1.28 -22.87
N GLU A 768 18.96 0.85 -23.90
CA GLU A 768 19.27 -0.32 -24.73
C GLU A 768 19.33 0.07 -26.20
N LEU A 769 19.91 -0.84 -27.00
CA LEU A 769 19.96 -0.76 -28.45
C LEU A 769 19.39 -2.04 -29.06
N ALA A 770 18.41 -1.87 -29.97
CA ALA A 770 17.88 -2.95 -30.79
C ALA A 770 18.47 -2.88 -32.20
N PHE A 771 19.11 -3.96 -32.62
CA PHE A 771 19.70 -4.14 -33.94
C PHE A 771 18.78 -5.04 -34.79
N PHE A 772 18.15 -4.44 -35.79
CA PHE A 772 17.31 -5.17 -36.76
C PHE A 772 18.15 -5.55 -37.99
N PRO A 773 18.08 -6.81 -38.46
CA PRO A 773 18.88 -7.27 -39.60
C PRO A 773 18.42 -6.60 -40.90
N LEU A 774 19.35 -6.39 -41.85
CA LEU A 774 19.02 -5.89 -43.20
C LEU A 774 18.31 -6.95 -44.05
N VAL A 775 18.69 -8.23 -43.85
CA VAL A 775 18.13 -9.37 -44.57
C VAL A 775 17.76 -10.45 -43.56
N VAL A 776 16.51 -10.88 -43.58
CA VAL A 776 16.05 -12.06 -42.85
C VAL A 776 15.86 -13.19 -43.87
N PRO A 777 16.50 -14.35 -43.68
CA PRO A 777 16.31 -15.49 -44.59
C PRO A 777 14.83 -15.89 -44.66
N THR A 778 14.32 -16.17 -45.86
CA THR A 778 12.96 -16.68 -46.03
C THR A 778 12.82 -18.08 -45.41
N PRO A 779 11.63 -18.45 -44.90
CA PRO A 779 11.37 -19.81 -44.40
C PRO A 779 11.65 -20.80 -45.54
N ARG A 780 12.40 -21.87 -45.25
CA ARG A 780 12.60 -22.98 -46.19
C ARG A 780 11.41 -23.92 -46.20
#